data_AF-A0A3D0JYW9-F1
#
_entry.id   AF-A0A3D0JYW9-F1
#
_cell.length_a   1.000
_cell.length_b   1.000
_cell.length_c   1.000
_cell.angle_alpha   90.00
_cell.angle_beta   90.00
_cell.angle_gamma   90.00
#
_symmetry.space_group_name_H-M   'P 1'
#
loop_
_entity.id
_entity.type
_entity.pdbx_description
1 polymer ?
#
loop_
_entity_poly.entity_id
_entity_poly.type
_entity_poly.pdbx_seq_one_letter_code
_entity_poly.pdbx_strand_id
1 'polypeptide(L)'
;VEAGIPEDDPRNPAAIADNVGDNVGDVAGMGADLYESYYGSILASMALGATAALSGAFGDMTEQMAYILASAPMALAGLGIVCSLLGVFVVRAKEGASFSQLLKGLHMGVWFASALVAVGAGVLFWLLLKDPAIAVYYAWWQPTLAIATGLSAGLIIAFATEYYTSYEHAPTQRIAEQTQTGHATVIIAGIAEGMKSTWAPLVVIVAAILLAFGFSGGNENFLLGLYGVGIAAVGMLSTLGITLATDAYGPIADNAGGNAEMTGQPPFVRERTDMLDSLGNTTAATGKGFAIGSAALTALALLAAYAIVVNVALVKKHTVNQWDTPLAQVGGADYDVSGVSTFKASRPDDGETVTLHLRNMGQGEFRLVAESGGTMSAGGALMLGSRGVVTGFGDICPQGSDIDATGTWDARNGSYSASASANGETYKFTLVPTDLATLQHMAAFYDISIMNPRVLGGLFLGVMLAFVFCAMTMNAVGRAAYRMMNECRRQFGLMRDKFRADGMSDEDVSDPMKWPTRTSINGVEYPDYQECVSISTAGAQREMVVPALLAIITPILVGLVLGVGGVMGLLVGGLTSGFAVAIYMANAGGAWDNAKKYIEAGHHGGKGSDGHKASVTGDTVGDPFKDTSGPSLNILIKLIAVVSVVFAGLVVHFGPTVQAALGLG
;
A
#
# COMPACT_ATOMS: atom_id res chain seq x y z
N VAL A 1 17.90 -31.53 0.18
CA VAL A 1 17.42 -32.37 -0.96
C VAL A 1 18.55 -33.15 -1.62
N GLU A 2 19.62 -32.50 -2.11
CA GLU A 2 20.68 -33.18 -2.87
C GLU A 2 21.74 -33.86 -2.00
N ALA A 3 22.27 -33.14 -1.01
CA ALA A 3 23.38 -33.62 -0.18
C ALA A 3 22.95 -34.51 1.00
N GLY A 4 21.65 -34.59 1.31
CA GLY A 4 21.14 -35.39 2.43
C GLY A 4 21.54 -34.89 3.83
N ILE A 5 22.01 -33.65 3.95
CA ILE A 5 22.37 -33.02 5.23
C ILE A 5 21.18 -32.29 5.88
N PRO A 6 21.22 -32.05 7.20
CA PRO A 6 20.28 -31.18 7.91
C PRO A 6 20.17 -29.76 7.33
N GLU A 7 19.06 -29.09 7.64
CA GLU A 7 18.88 -27.64 7.48
C GLU A 7 19.90 -26.91 8.36
N ASP A 8 20.44 -25.76 7.93
CA ASP A 8 21.47 -24.98 8.64
C ASP A 8 22.80 -25.69 8.98
N ASP A 9 23.10 -26.81 8.32
CA ASP A 9 24.32 -27.56 8.59
C ASP A 9 25.59 -26.72 8.32
N PRO A 10 26.59 -26.70 9.22
CA PRO A 10 27.81 -25.92 9.07
C PRO A 10 28.74 -26.40 7.94
N ARG A 11 28.38 -27.47 7.21
CA ARG A 11 29.04 -27.89 5.97
C ARG A 11 28.45 -27.21 4.73
N ASN A 12 27.27 -26.62 4.84
CA ASN A 12 26.62 -25.89 3.76
C ASN A 12 27.18 -24.46 3.68
N PRO A 13 27.88 -24.07 2.60
CA PRO A 13 28.44 -22.72 2.48
C PRO A 13 27.37 -21.63 2.38
N ALA A 14 26.12 -21.97 2.08
CA ALA A 14 25.03 -20.99 2.04
C ALA A 14 24.38 -20.71 3.41
N ALA A 15 24.62 -21.53 4.46
CA ALA A 15 23.92 -21.40 5.75
C ALA A 15 24.10 -20.02 6.42
N ILE A 16 25.28 -19.43 6.30
CA ILE A 16 25.54 -18.07 6.79
C ILE A 16 24.82 -17.01 5.95
N ALA A 17 24.77 -17.18 4.63
CA ALA A 17 24.05 -16.25 3.76
C ALA A 17 22.53 -16.28 4.01
N ASP A 18 22.01 -17.45 4.39
CA ASP A 18 20.63 -17.68 4.81
C ASP A 18 20.30 -16.91 6.09
N ASN A 19 21.01 -17.20 7.19
CA ASN A 19 20.82 -16.54 8.48
C ASN A 19 21.02 -15.01 8.41
N VAL A 20 21.96 -14.54 7.59
CA VAL A 20 22.11 -13.10 7.30
C VAL A 20 20.90 -12.55 6.53
N GLY A 21 20.36 -13.35 5.61
CA GLY A 21 19.15 -13.07 4.83
C GLY A 21 17.95 -12.74 5.72
N ASP A 22 17.66 -13.53 6.75
CA ASP A 22 16.50 -13.28 7.63
C ASP A 22 16.61 -11.92 8.32
N ASN A 23 17.81 -11.52 8.73
CA ASN A 23 18.04 -10.23 9.36
C ASN A 23 17.90 -9.06 8.36
N VAL A 24 18.37 -9.23 7.12
CA VAL A 24 18.37 -8.19 6.09
C VAL A 24 16.99 -8.03 5.44
N GLY A 25 16.34 -9.13 5.10
CA GLY A 25 15.01 -9.17 4.47
C GLY A 25 13.91 -9.07 5.52
N ASP A 26 13.78 -10.11 6.33
CA ASP A 26 12.61 -10.35 7.18
C ASP A 26 12.57 -9.46 8.42
N VAL A 27 13.69 -8.85 8.81
CA VAL A 27 13.71 -7.83 9.88
C VAL A 27 13.84 -6.42 9.29
N ALA A 28 14.94 -6.11 8.61
CA ALA A 28 15.19 -4.72 8.16
C ALA A 28 14.23 -4.28 7.03
N GLY A 29 13.97 -5.15 6.05
CA GLY A 29 13.01 -4.88 4.98
C GLY A 29 11.57 -4.76 5.49
N MET A 30 11.13 -5.73 6.30
CA MET A 30 9.81 -5.73 6.92
C MET A 30 9.59 -4.51 7.83
N GLY A 31 10.57 -4.15 8.64
CA GLY A 31 10.52 -2.94 9.48
C GLY A 31 10.36 -1.66 8.66
N ALA A 32 11.04 -1.56 7.51
CA ALA A 32 10.89 -0.42 6.60
C ALA A 32 9.51 -0.37 5.92
N ASP A 33 8.94 -1.52 5.51
CA ASP A 33 7.59 -1.60 4.92
C ASP A 33 6.51 -1.13 5.91
N LEU A 34 6.57 -1.63 7.14
CA LEU A 34 5.60 -1.28 8.16
C LEU A 34 5.76 0.17 8.63
N TYR A 35 7.00 0.69 8.69
CA TYR A 35 7.24 2.11 8.93
C TYR A 35 6.58 2.98 7.85
N GLU A 36 6.73 2.62 6.57
CA GLU A 36 6.11 3.34 5.45
C GLU A 36 4.59 3.33 5.52
N SER A 37 4.00 2.17 5.82
CA SER A 37 2.55 2.03 6.06
C SER A 37 2.09 2.98 7.18
N TYR A 38 2.85 3.02 8.27
CA TYR A 38 2.52 3.79 9.46
C TYR A 38 2.49 5.30 9.20
N TYR A 39 3.60 5.88 8.72
CA TYR A 39 3.63 7.32 8.48
C TYR A 39 2.74 7.71 7.29
N GLY A 40 2.63 6.86 6.26
CA GLY A 40 1.80 7.12 5.08
C GLY A 40 0.32 7.25 5.44
N SER A 41 -0.20 6.34 6.26
CA SER A 41 -1.58 6.40 6.77
C SER A 41 -1.84 7.66 7.61
N ILE A 42 -0.89 8.05 8.46
CA ILE A 42 -0.98 9.26 9.28
C ILE A 42 -1.05 10.49 8.36
N LEU A 43 -0.07 10.69 7.47
CA LEU A 43 -0.02 11.86 6.59
C LEU A 43 -1.25 11.98 5.68
N ALA A 44 -1.71 10.86 5.09
CA ALA A 44 -2.91 10.85 4.27
C ALA A 44 -4.15 11.25 5.08
N SER A 45 -4.31 10.72 6.29
CA SER A 45 -5.42 11.05 7.19
C SER A 45 -5.39 12.50 7.63
N MET A 46 -4.19 13.05 7.91
CA MET A 46 -4.03 14.46 8.27
C MET A 46 -4.49 15.38 7.13
N ALA A 47 -4.04 15.10 5.89
CA ALA A 47 -4.41 15.88 4.72
C ALA A 47 -5.91 15.80 4.43
N LEU A 48 -6.50 14.60 4.53
CA LEU A 48 -7.94 14.38 4.38
C LEU A 48 -8.74 15.11 5.46
N GLY A 49 -8.34 15.02 6.73
CA GLY A 49 -9.02 15.66 7.85
C GLY A 49 -9.01 17.18 7.75
N ALA A 50 -7.85 17.77 7.42
CA ALA A 50 -7.73 19.19 7.16
C ALA A 50 -8.63 19.64 6.00
N THR A 51 -8.59 18.92 4.88
CA THR A 51 -9.36 19.27 3.68
C THR A 51 -10.86 19.10 3.90
N ALA A 52 -11.28 18.05 4.60
CA ALA A 52 -12.67 17.82 4.96
C ALA A 52 -13.20 18.97 5.81
N ALA A 53 -12.42 19.46 6.77
CA ALA A 53 -12.81 20.62 7.57
C ALA A 53 -12.92 21.90 6.74
N LEU A 54 -11.92 22.16 5.90
CA LEU A 54 -11.86 23.34 5.02
C LEU A 54 -12.93 23.34 3.91
N SER A 55 -13.60 22.21 3.67
CA SER A 55 -14.71 22.11 2.71
C SER A 55 -15.98 22.85 3.11
N GLY A 56 -16.01 23.46 4.31
CA GLY A 56 -17.17 24.18 4.84
C GLY A 56 -18.14 23.29 5.64
N ALA A 57 -17.77 22.03 5.90
CA ALA A 57 -18.57 21.07 6.68
C ALA A 57 -18.88 21.54 8.11
N PHE A 58 -18.11 22.50 8.63
CA PHE A 58 -18.14 22.93 10.02
C PHE A 58 -18.51 24.42 10.20
N GLY A 59 -19.00 25.10 9.16
CA GLY A 59 -19.36 26.52 9.22
C GLY A 59 -18.24 27.38 9.80
N ASP A 60 -18.55 28.20 10.80
CA ASP A 60 -17.59 29.11 11.46
C ASP A 60 -16.48 28.37 12.24
N MET A 61 -16.64 27.07 12.52
CA MET A 61 -15.66 26.24 13.24
C MET A 61 -14.62 25.59 12.31
N THR A 62 -14.63 25.94 11.02
CA THR A 62 -13.78 25.34 9.98
C THR A 62 -12.29 25.31 10.35
N GLU A 63 -11.71 26.43 10.80
CA GLU A 63 -10.27 26.47 11.13
C GLU A 63 -9.94 25.59 12.33
N GLN A 64 -10.73 25.67 13.40
CA GLN A 64 -10.53 24.88 14.61
C GLN A 64 -10.64 23.38 14.31
N MET A 65 -11.63 22.97 13.50
CA MET A 65 -11.81 21.59 13.09
C MET A 65 -10.68 21.09 12.18
N ALA A 66 -10.14 21.94 11.32
CA ALA A 66 -8.99 21.57 10.50
C ALA A 66 -7.79 21.20 11.38
N TYR A 67 -7.49 21.97 12.43
CA TYR A 67 -6.42 21.64 13.38
C TYR A 67 -6.71 20.36 14.18
N ILE A 68 -7.96 20.16 14.64
CA ILE A 68 -8.33 18.96 15.40
C ILE A 68 -8.19 17.70 14.52
N LEU A 69 -8.80 17.68 13.33
CA LEU A 69 -8.78 16.51 12.46
C LEU A 69 -7.39 16.26 11.87
N ALA A 70 -6.57 17.30 11.65
CA ALA A 70 -5.20 17.14 11.22
C ALA A 70 -4.27 16.63 12.34
N SER A 71 -4.53 16.94 13.61
CA SER A 71 -3.67 16.48 14.72
C SER A 71 -4.10 15.13 15.29
N ALA A 72 -5.36 14.74 15.10
CA ALA A 72 -5.91 13.50 15.66
C ALA A 72 -5.18 12.21 15.23
N PRO A 73 -4.79 11.99 13.95
CA PRO A 73 -3.99 10.83 13.55
C PRO A 73 -2.67 10.70 14.34
N MET A 74 -1.98 11.83 14.57
CA MET A 74 -0.73 11.84 15.33
C MET A 74 -0.94 11.54 16.82
N ALA A 75 -2.01 12.07 17.40
CA ALA A 75 -2.37 11.80 18.78
C ALA A 75 -2.76 10.31 18.98
N LEU A 76 -3.49 9.73 18.02
CA LEU A 76 -3.83 8.31 18.00
C LEU A 76 -2.59 7.42 17.88
N ALA A 77 -1.65 7.80 17.02
CA ALA A 77 -0.35 7.14 16.89
C ALA A 77 0.44 7.15 18.22
N GLY A 78 0.52 8.31 18.89
CA GLY A 78 1.15 8.45 20.20
C GLY A 78 0.49 7.59 21.30
N LEU A 79 -0.85 7.56 21.32
CA LEU A 79 -1.61 6.66 22.19
C LEU A 79 -1.29 5.19 21.91
N GLY A 80 -1.23 4.82 20.63
CA GLY A 80 -0.91 3.46 20.18
C GLY A 80 0.44 2.96 20.67
N ILE A 81 1.47 3.82 20.69
CA ILE A 81 2.79 3.50 21.25
C ILE A 81 2.67 3.12 22.74
N VAL A 82 1.97 3.95 23.53
CA VAL A 82 1.77 3.68 24.96
C VAL A 82 0.98 2.39 25.18
N CYS A 83 -0.11 2.17 24.43
CA CYS A 83 -0.91 0.95 24.51
C CYS A 83 -0.09 -0.30 24.11
N SER A 84 0.76 -0.20 23.10
CA SER A 84 1.65 -1.29 22.67
C SER A 84 2.66 -1.64 23.75
N LEU A 85 3.30 -0.65 24.38
CA LEU A 85 4.22 -0.86 25.51
C LEU A 85 3.53 -1.57 26.67
N LEU A 86 2.31 -1.17 27.00
CA LEU A 86 1.51 -1.84 28.04
C LEU A 86 1.15 -3.28 27.65
N GLY A 87 0.86 -3.54 26.37
CA GLY A 87 0.58 -4.87 25.83
C GLY A 87 1.75 -5.85 26.00
N VAL A 88 2.98 -5.38 25.83
CA VAL A 88 4.18 -6.23 25.98
C VAL A 88 4.26 -6.84 27.38
N PHE A 89 3.90 -6.09 28.43
CA PHE A 89 3.92 -6.58 29.82
C PHE A 89 2.88 -7.67 30.13
N VAL A 90 1.89 -7.87 29.25
CA VAL A 90 0.84 -8.89 29.39
C VAL A 90 1.27 -10.22 28.76
N VAL A 91 2.24 -10.21 27.84
CA VAL A 91 2.76 -11.42 27.19
C VAL A 91 3.50 -12.27 28.22
N ARG A 92 3.05 -13.51 28.42
CA ARG A 92 3.65 -14.47 29.36
C ARG A 92 3.76 -15.85 28.72
N ALA A 93 4.91 -16.49 28.90
CA ALA A 93 5.15 -17.88 28.53
C ALA A 93 5.45 -18.72 29.78
N LYS A 94 5.16 -20.02 29.72
CA LYS A 94 5.51 -21.01 30.74
C LYS A 94 6.49 -22.03 30.17
N GLU A 95 7.31 -22.64 31.03
CA GLU A 95 8.13 -23.78 30.61
C GLU A 95 7.23 -24.95 30.15
N GLY A 96 7.61 -25.59 29.04
CA GLY A 96 6.85 -26.68 28.44
C GLY A 96 5.50 -26.27 27.82
N ALA A 97 5.32 -24.99 27.49
CA ALA A 97 4.12 -24.52 26.82
C ALA A 97 3.95 -25.16 25.44
N SER A 98 2.71 -25.53 25.09
CA SER A 98 2.40 -25.99 23.73
C SER A 98 2.39 -24.83 22.74
N PHE A 99 2.49 -25.14 21.45
CA PHE A 99 2.40 -24.17 20.34
C PHE A 99 1.19 -23.22 20.51
N SER A 100 -0.01 -23.77 20.64
CA SER A 100 -1.24 -23.00 20.86
C SER A 100 -1.19 -22.10 22.11
N GLN A 101 -0.50 -22.51 23.18
CA GLN A 101 -0.33 -21.68 24.38
C GLN A 101 0.61 -20.50 24.15
N LEU A 102 1.69 -20.69 23.38
CA LEU A 102 2.62 -19.61 23.01
C LEU A 102 1.93 -18.60 22.09
N LEU A 103 1.24 -19.08 21.05
CA LEU A 103 0.50 -18.24 20.11
C LEU A 103 -0.58 -17.43 20.82
N LYS A 104 -1.34 -18.06 21.73
CA LYS A 104 -2.31 -17.36 22.59
C LYS A 104 -1.66 -16.30 23.48
N GLY A 105 -0.44 -16.54 23.95
CA GLY A 105 0.33 -15.58 24.74
C GLY A 105 0.67 -14.32 23.95
N LEU A 106 1.14 -14.47 22.71
CA LEU A 106 1.43 -13.37 21.78
C LEU A 106 0.15 -12.61 21.41
N HIS A 107 -0.92 -13.34 21.05
CA HIS A 107 -2.23 -12.76 20.74
C HIS A 107 -2.82 -11.98 21.91
N MET A 108 -2.63 -12.44 23.15
CA MET A 108 -3.13 -11.70 24.30
C MET A 108 -2.50 -10.32 24.43
N GLY A 109 -1.20 -10.18 24.13
CA GLY A 109 -0.55 -8.87 24.06
C GLY A 109 -1.24 -7.97 23.04
N VAL A 110 -1.42 -8.46 21.82
CA VAL A 110 -2.04 -7.72 20.71
C VAL A 110 -3.49 -7.35 20.99
N TRP A 111 -4.31 -8.28 21.49
CA TRP A 111 -5.72 -8.01 21.82
C TRP A 111 -5.86 -7.02 22.96
N PHE A 112 -5.01 -7.14 23.99
CA PHE A 112 -5.01 -6.19 25.11
C PHE A 112 -4.65 -4.78 24.63
N ALA A 113 -3.57 -4.64 23.85
CA ALA A 113 -3.18 -3.37 23.26
C ALA A 113 -4.31 -2.80 22.37
N SER A 114 -4.93 -3.63 21.54
CA SER A 114 -6.05 -3.23 20.66
C SER A 114 -7.26 -2.74 21.47
N ALA A 115 -7.61 -3.42 22.56
CA ALA A 115 -8.70 -2.99 23.44
C ALA A 115 -8.40 -1.65 24.12
N LEU A 116 -7.15 -1.46 24.57
CA LEU A 116 -6.68 -0.19 25.13
C LEU A 116 -6.73 0.93 24.11
N VAL A 117 -6.33 0.68 22.85
CA VAL A 117 -6.45 1.71 21.80
C VAL A 117 -7.91 2.02 21.53
N ALA A 118 -8.81 1.03 21.43
CA ALA A 118 -10.22 1.28 21.18
C ALA A 118 -10.84 2.20 22.25
N VAL A 119 -10.57 1.92 23.53
CA VAL A 119 -11.03 2.76 24.65
C VAL A 119 -10.33 4.12 24.66
N GLY A 120 -9.01 4.13 24.51
CA GLY A 120 -8.22 5.35 24.52
C GLY A 120 -8.54 6.29 23.35
N ALA A 121 -8.87 5.76 22.17
CA ALA A 121 -9.34 6.52 21.02
C ALA A 121 -10.69 7.17 21.33
N GLY A 122 -11.61 6.45 21.97
CA GLY A 122 -12.88 7.01 22.45
C GLY A 122 -12.68 8.17 23.41
N VAL A 123 -11.78 8.01 24.39
CA VAL A 123 -11.42 9.08 25.34
C VAL A 123 -10.75 10.26 24.63
N LEU A 124 -9.83 9.99 23.70
CA LEU A 124 -9.13 11.01 22.91
C LEU A 124 -10.13 11.85 22.11
N PHE A 125 -11.00 11.24 21.33
CA PHE A 125 -11.98 11.97 20.53
C PHE A 125 -13.07 12.62 21.38
N TRP A 126 -13.42 12.03 22.52
CA TRP A 126 -14.27 12.71 23.48
C TRP A 126 -13.60 13.99 23.99
N LEU A 127 -12.32 13.97 24.35
CA LEU A 127 -11.61 15.18 24.78
C LEU A 127 -11.48 16.24 23.68
N LEU A 128 -11.24 15.82 22.43
CA LEU A 128 -11.07 16.71 21.27
C LEU A 128 -12.40 17.30 20.78
N LEU A 129 -13.51 16.57 20.91
CA LEU A 129 -14.82 16.92 20.31
C LEU A 129 -15.95 17.09 21.34
N LYS A 130 -15.65 17.21 22.65
CA LYS A 130 -16.67 17.41 23.70
C LYS A 130 -17.39 18.75 23.64
N ASP A 131 -16.83 19.74 22.95
CA ASP A 131 -17.45 21.06 22.86
C ASP A 131 -18.82 20.91 22.19
N PRO A 132 -19.93 21.30 22.84
CA PRO A 132 -21.26 21.22 22.25
C PRO A 132 -21.36 21.93 20.89
N ALA A 133 -20.59 22.99 20.66
CA ALA A 133 -20.56 23.71 19.39
C ALA A 133 -19.97 22.86 18.24
N ILE A 134 -19.06 21.94 18.56
CA ILE A 134 -18.41 21.02 17.60
C ILE A 134 -19.25 19.74 17.44
N ALA A 135 -19.75 19.21 18.55
CA ALA A 135 -20.46 17.94 18.61
C ALA A 135 -21.75 17.90 17.76
N VAL A 136 -22.32 19.07 17.45
CA VAL A 136 -23.46 19.20 16.52
C VAL A 136 -23.08 18.80 15.09
N TYR A 137 -21.85 19.07 14.67
CA TYR A 137 -21.38 18.76 13.32
C TYR A 137 -20.61 17.45 13.24
N TYR A 138 -19.86 17.09 14.28
CA TYR A 138 -19.07 15.87 14.30
C TYR A 138 -18.97 15.31 15.71
N ALA A 139 -19.67 14.20 15.94
CA ALA A 139 -19.72 13.58 17.24
C ALA A 139 -18.48 12.72 17.48
N TRP A 140 -17.96 12.72 18.71
CA TRP A 140 -16.76 11.97 19.09
C TRP A 140 -16.81 10.46 18.78
N TRP A 141 -18.01 9.87 18.76
CA TRP A 141 -18.19 8.45 18.47
C TRP A 141 -17.94 8.13 16.99
N GLN A 142 -18.13 9.07 16.07
CA GLN A 142 -17.96 8.86 14.63
C GLN A 142 -16.53 8.43 14.25
N PRO A 143 -15.47 9.19 14.56
CA PRO A 143 -14.10 8.78 14.29
C PRO A 143 -13.68 7.59 15.17
N THR A 144 -14.25 7.47 16.38
CA THR A 144 -13.97 6.34 17.27
C THR A 144 -14.44 5.01 16.68
N LEU A 145 -15.65 4.97 16.11
CA LEU A 145 -16.16 3.78 15.43
C LEU A 145 -15.37 3.49 14.15
N ALA A 146 -14.95 4.50 13.39
CA ALA A 146 -14.06 4.30 12.25
C ALA A 146 -12.73 3.64 12.67
N ILE A 147 -12.09 4.11 13.74
CA ILE A 147 -10.87 3.48 14.29
C ILE A 147 -11.13 2.05 14.74
N ALA A 148 -12.24 1.80 15.44
CA ALA A 148 -12.63 0.47 15.88
C ALA A 148 -12.84 -0.49 14.70
N THR A 149 -13.37 -0.02 13.56
CA THR A 149 -13.50 -0.84 12.35
C THR A 149 -12.14 -1.22 11.77
N GLY A 150 -11.19 -0.30 11.73
CA GLY A 150 -9.82 -0.57 11.26
C GLY A 150 -9.06 -1.55 12.16
N LEU A 151 -9.15 -1.36 13.49
CA LEU A 151 -8.60 -2.30 14.47
C LEU A 151 -9.20 -3.70 14.30
N SER A 152 -10.53 -3.78 14.22
CA SER A 152 -11.24 -5.06 14.08
C SER A 152 -10.87 -5.74 12.76
N ALA A 153 -10.78 -4.99 11.66
CA ALA A 153 -10.37 -5.50 10.37
C ALA A 153 -8.97 -6.12 10.40
N GLY A 154 -8.01 -5.44 11.05
CA GLY A 154 -6.64 -5.96 11.19
C GLY A 154 -6.60 -7.28 11.94
N LEU A 155 -7.36 -7.39 13.05
CA LEU A 155 -7.46 -8.63 13.81
C LEU A 155 -8.12 -9.76 13.01
N ILE A 156 -9.23 -9.48 12.31
CA ILE A 156 -9.92 -10.49 11.51
C ILE A 156 -9.03 -10.97 10.35
N ILE A 157 -8.26 -10.09 9.71
CA ILE A 157 -7.31 -10.46 8.66
C ILE A 157 -6.19 -11.34 9.23
N ALA A 158 -5.67 -11.01 10.41
CA ALA A 158 -4.67 -11.84 11.08
C ALA A 158 -5.22 -13.26 11.36
N PHE A 159 -6.42 -13.37 11.94
CA PHE A 159 -7.06 -14.68 12.18
C PHE A 159 -7.33 -15.46 10.88
N ALA A 160 -7.81 -14.78 9.84
CA ALA A 160 -8.04 -15.42 8.55
C ALA A 160 -6.72 -15.94 7.95
N THR A 161 -5.65 -15.16 8.08
CA THR A 161 -4.31 -15.54 7.59
C THR A 161 -3.78 -16.75 8.36
N GLU A 162 -3.83 -16.73 9.69
CA GLU A 162 -3.46 -17.84 10.57
C GLU A 162 -4.20 -19.14 10.19
N TYR A 163 -5.51 -19.05 9.92
CA TYR A 163 -6.30 -20.22 9.51
C TYR A 163 -5.77 -20.91 8.25
N TYR A 164 -5.25 -20.15 7.30
CA TYR A 164 -4.73 -20.67 6.03
C TYR A 164 -3.25 -21.04 6.07
N THR A 165 -2.47 -20.53 7.03
CA THR A 165 -1.03 -20.77 7.09
C THR A 165 -0.62 -21.72 8.20
N SER A 166 -1.27 -21.71 9.37
CA SER A 166 -0.90 -22.59 10.49
C SER A 166 -1.19 -24.07 10.19
N TYR A 167 -0.24 -24.94 10.52
CA TYR A 167 -0.41 -26.40 10.41
C TYR A 167 -1.38 -27.00 11.43
N GLU A 168 -1.87 -26.23 12.42
CA GLU A 168 -2.94 -26.67 13.32
C GLU A 168 -4.30 -26.74 12.60
N HIS A 169 -4.40 -26.15 11.41
CA HIS A 169 -5.63 -26.04 10.65
C HIS A 169 -5.64 -26.89 9.37
N ALA A 170 -6.85 -27.23 8.94
CA ALA A 170 -7.09 -28.09 7.80
C ALA A 170 -6.50 -27.60 6.45
N PRO A 171 -6.39 -26.29 6.14
CA PRO A 171 -5.77 -25.85 4.88
C PRO A 171 -4.32 -26.31 4.72
N THR A 172 -3.47 -26.04 5.71
CA THR A 172 -2.06 -26.41 5.66
C THR A 172 -1.86 -27.92 5.77
N GLN A 173 -2.66 -28.61 6.61
CA GLN A 173 -2.63 -30.08 6.70
C GLN A 173 -2.97 -30.75 5.36
N ARG A 174 -3.94 -30.21 4.61
CA ARG A 174 -4.28 -30.71 3.27
C ARG A 174 -3.12 -30.57 2.28
N ILE A 175 -2.29 -29.53 2.40
CA ILE A 175 -1.06 -29.39 1.59
C ILE A 175 -0.05 -30.47 1.99
N ALA A 176 0.17 -30.68 3.28
CA ALA A 176 1.07 -31.71 3.79
C ALA A 176 0.63 -33.12 3.34
N GLU A 177 -0.67 -33.42 3.33
CA GLU A 177 -1.22 -34.68 2.82
C GLU A 177 -0.89 -34.91 1.33
N GLN A 178 -0.85 -33.84 0.51
CA GLN A 178 -0.51 -33.98 -0.91
C GLN A 178 0.94 -34.42 -1.15
N THR A 179 1.83 -34.31 -0.17
CA THR A 179 3.21 -34.77 -0.32
C THR A 179 3.32 -36.26 -0.62
N GLN A 180 2.32 -37.05 -0.23
CA GLN A 180 2.24 -38.48 -0.52
C GLN A 180 2.08 -38.78 -2.02
N THR A 181 1.65 -37.80 -2.82
CA THR A 181 1.45 -37.94 -4.27
C THR A 181 2.54 -37.24 -5.10
N GLY A 182 3.52 -36.61 -4.43
CA GLY A 182 4.73 -36.06 -5.02
C GLY A 182 4.78 -34.54 -5.11
N HIS A 183 5.84 -34.01 -5.73
CA HIS A 183 6.15 -32.57 -5.76
C HIS A 183 5.07 -31.72 -6.45
N ALA A 184 4.50 -32.22 -7.56
CA ALA A 184 3.58 -31.45 -8.39
C ALA A 184 2.26 -31.14 -7.66
N THR A 185 1.71 -32.10 -6.92
CA THR A 185 0.45 -31.95 -6.19
C THR A 185 0.60 -31.02 -5.00
N VAL A 186 1.77 -30.99 -4.35
CA VAL A 186 2.11 -30.01 -3.29
C VAL A 186 2.07 -28.58 -3.83
N ILE A 187 2.67 -28.34 -4.99
CA ILE A 187 2.65 -27.02 -5.63
C ILE A 187 1.21 -26.64 -6.03
N ILE A 188 0.45 -27.56 -6.64
CA ILE A 188 -0.94 -27.29 -7.01
C ILE A 188 -1.78 -26.95 -5.77
N ALA A 189 -1.59 -27.68 -4.67
CA ALA A 189 -2.36 -27.47 -3.44
C ALA A 189 -2.05 -26.13 -2.78
N GLY A 190 -0.77 -25.75 -2.66
CA GLY A 190 -0.42 -24.46 -2.05
C GLY A 190 -0.88 -23.27 -2.89
N ILE A 191 -0.79 -23.35 -4.23
CA ILE A 191 -1.39 -22.33 -5.11
C ILE A 191 -2.91 -22.24 -4.88
N ALA A 192 -3.59 -23.38 -4.83
CA ALA A 192 -5.04 -23.42 -4.66
C ALA A 192 -5.49 -22.88 -3.29
N GLU A 193 -4.83 -23.27 -2.20
CA GLU A 193 -5.16 -22.74 -0.86
C GLU A 193 -4.78 -21.26 -0.73
N GLY A 194 -3.66 -20.82 -1.31
CA GLY A 194 -3.31 -19.41 -1.38
C GLY A 194 -4.38 -18.58 -2.08
N MET A 195 -4.85 -19.02 -3.27
CA MET A 195 -5.91 -18.31 -4.00
C MET A 195 -7.21 -18.26 -3.20
N LYS A 196 -7.59 -19.37 -2.55
CA LYS A 196 -8.75 -19.42 -1.66
C LYS A 196 -8.59 -18.44 -0.49
N SER A 197 -7.42 -18.30 0.10
CA SER A 197 -7.23 -17.46 1.29
C SER A 197 -7.59 -15.98 1.10
N THR A 198 -7.66 -15.50 -0.15
CA THR A 198 -7.90 -14.09 -0.48
C THR A 198 -9.31 -13.58 -0.17
N TRP A 199 -10.34 -14.45 -0.15
CA TRP A 199 -11.73 -14.01 -0.03
C TRP A 199 -12.00 -13.29 1.30
N ALA A 200 -11.45 -13.81 2.40
CA ALA A 200 -11.73 -13.30 3.74
C ALA A 200 -11.13 -11.90 3.93
N PRO A 201 -9.83 -11.67 3.67
CA PRO A 201 -9.27 -10.31 3.73
C PRO A 201 -9.95 -9.33 2.77
N LEU A 202 -10.33 -9.74 1.56
CA LEU A 202 -11.06 -8.89 0.61
C LEU A 202 -12.40 -8.41 1.17
N VAL A 203 -13.23 -9.35 1.66
CA VAL A 203 -14.54 -9.02 2.23
C VAL A 203 -14.38 -8.12 3.47
N VAL A 204 -13.40 -8.40 4.31
CA VAL A 204 -13.12 -7.62 5.53
C VAL A 204 -12.69 -6.20 5.20
N ILE A 205 -11.80 -6.00 4.22
CA ILE A 205 -11.37 -4.65 3.80
C ILE A 205 -12.52 -3.87 3.17
N VAL A 206 -13.32 -4.50 2.30
CA VAL A 206 -14.50 -3.84 1.71
C VAL A 206 -15.48 -3.41 2.80
N ALA A 207 -15.77 -4.30 3.76
CA ALA A 207 -16.63 -3.98 4.89
C ALA A 207 -16.04 -2.86 5.77
N ALA A 208 -14.74 -2.91 6.06
CA ALA A 208 -14.04 -1.88 6.84
C ALA A 208 -14.10 -0.51 6.16
N ILE A 209 -13.88 -0.44 4.84
CA ILE A 209 -14.00 0.80 4.06
C ILE A 209 -15.41 1.36 4.17
N LEU A 210 -16.43 0.55 3.91
CA LEU A 210 -17.84 1.00 3.93
C LEU A 210 -18.29 1.44 5.33
N LEU A 211 -17.91 0.69 6.37
CA LEU A 211 -18.25 1.01 7.75
C LEU A 211 -17.50 2.26 8.24
N ALA A 212 -16.19 2.36 8.01
CA ALA A 212 -15.41 3.53 8.39
C ALA A 212 -15.90 4.80 7.67
N PHE A 213 -16.20 4.68 6.37
CA PHE A 213 -16.77 5.76 5.57
C PHE A 213 -18.14 6.19 6.10
N GLY A 214 -19.03 5.23 6.38
CA GLY A 214 -20.37 5.49 6.89
C GLY A 214 -20.39 6.12 8.29
N PHE A 215 -19.65 5.53 9.24
CA PHE A 215 -19.59 6.04 10.62
C PHE A 215 -19.02 7.46 10.70
N SER A 216 -18.08 7.79 9.81
CA SER A 216 -17.47 9.12 9.73
C SER A 216 -18.35 10.17 9.02
N GLY A 217 -19.61 9.85 8.70
CA GLY A 217 -20.55 10.79 8.07
C GLY A 217 -20.40 10.91 6.56
N GLY A 218 -19.82 9.91 5.90
CA GLY A 218 -19.58 9.90 4.45
C GLY A 218 -20.82 10.05 3.57
N ASN A 219 -22.01 9.73 4.09
CA ASN A 219 -23.29 9.93 3.41
C ASN A 219 -23.66 11.42 3.28
N GLU A 220 -23.17 12.26 4.19
CA GLU A 220 -23.43 13.70 4.21
C GLU A 220 -22.26 14.46 3.58
N ASN A 221 -21.03 14.12 3.98
CA ASN A 221 -19.83 14.71 3.44
C ASN A 221 -18.82 13.63 3.02
N PHE A 222 -18.60 13.53 1.72
CA PHE A 222 -17.71 12.54 1.12
C PHE A 222 -16.26 12.61 1.65
N LEU A 223 -15.73 13.81 1.90
CA LEU A 223 -14.38 13.99 2.43
C LEU A 223 -14.26 13.54 3.89
N LEU A 224 -15.29 13.75 4.71
CA LEU A 224 -15.33 13.21 6.07
C LEU A 224 -15.43 11.68 6.06
N GLY A 225 -16.16 11.10 5.11
CA GLY A 225 -16.13 9.65 4.89
C GLY A 225 -14.74 9.12 4.56
N LEU A 226 -14.03 9.78 3.65
CA LEU A 226 -12.65 9.42 3.29
C LEU A 226 -11.67 9.60 4.46
N TYR A 227 -11.82 10.66 5.26
CA TYR A 227 -11.10 10.81 6.52
C TYR A 227 -11.35 9.64 7.46
N GLY A 228 -12.60 9.16 7.54
CA GLY A 228 -12.98 7.95 8.27
C GLY A 228 -12.17 6.72 7.84
N VAL A 229 -12.02 6.50 6.53
CA VAL A 229 -11.20 5.41 6.00
C VAL A 229 -9.72 5.60 6.35
N GLY A 230 -9.20 6.82 6.24
CA GLY A 230 -7.83 7.15 6.62
C GLY A 230 -7.56 6.87 8.10
N ILE A 231 -8.39 7.41 9.00
CA ILE A 231 -8.21 7.21 10.44
C ILE A 231 -8.44 5.75 10.86
N ALA A 232 -9.25 4.99 10.11
CA ALA A 232 -9.34 3.54 10.27
C ALA A 232 -8.02 2.83 9.91
N ALA A 233 -7.31 3.28 8.86
CA ALA A 233 -5.98 2.77 8.54
C ALA A 233 -4.96 3.05 9.67
N VAL A 234 -4.97 4.27 10.21
CA VAL A 234 -4.15 4.64 11.38
C VAL A 234 -4.55 3.82 12.60
N GLY A 235 -5.85 3.58 12.79
CA GLY A 235 -6.40 2.72 13.82
C GLY A 235 -5.88 1.31 13.72
N MET A 236 -5.91 0.71 12.53
CA MET A 236 -5.35 -0.61 12.27
C MET A 236 -3.89 -0.66 12.71
N LEU A 237 -3.07 0.30 12.28
CA LEU A 237 -1.63 0.37 12.58
C LEU A 237 -1.28 0.96 13.95
N SER A 238 -2.25 1.37 14.76
CA SER A 238 -1.98 1.97 16.07
C SER A 238 -1.30 1.00 17.04
N THR A 239 -1.51 -0.30 16.86
CA THR A 239 -0.88 -1.38 17.63
C THR A 239 0.40 -1.89 16.98
N LEU A 240 0.93 -1.17 15.98
CA LEU A 240 2.12 -1.59 15.23
C LEU A 240 3.31 -1.95 16.12
N GLY A 241 3.51 -1.23 17.23
CA GLY A 241 4.64 -1.49 18.12
C GLY A 241 4.65 -2.92 18.67
N ILE A 242 3.48 -3.48 19.01
CA ILE A 242 3.40 -4.86 19.51
C ILE A 242 3.28 -5.87 18.38
N THR A 243 2.58 -5.56 17.28
CA THR A 243 2.46 -6.50 16.16
C THR A 243 3.79 -6.67 15.42
N LEU A 244 4.58 -5.60 15.27
CA LEU A 244 5.94 -5.66 14.74
C LEU A 244 6.86 -6.48 15.64
N ALA A 245 6.70 -6.38 16.97
CA ALA A 245 7.48 -7.19 17.90
C ALA A 245 7.15 -8.69 17.79
N THR A 246 5.89 -9.04 17.52
CA THR A 246 5.49 -10.44 17.27
C THR A 246 5.92 -10.95 15.90
N ASP A 247 6.04 -10.08 14.91
CA ASP A 247 6.54 -10.42 13.57
C ASP A 247 8.06 -10.65 13.61
N ALA A 248 8.82 -9.69 14.15
CA ALA A 248 10.28 -9.76 14.29
C ALA A 248 10.76 -10.89 15.22
N TYR A 249 9.87 -11.46 16.02
CA TYR A 249 10.15 -12.65 16.82
C TYR A 249 10.52 -13.86 15.95
N GLY A 250 9.92 -14.02 14.77
CA GLY A 250 10.14 -15.16 13.89
C GLY A 250 11.59 -15.28 13.40
N PRO A 251 12.13 -14.27 12.70
CA PRO A 251 13.52 -14.29 12.23
C PRO A 251 14.57 -14.46 13.35
N ILE A 252 14.26 -13.99 14.56
CA ILE A 252 15.11 -14.20 15.74
C ILE A 252 15.10 -15.68 16.15
N ALA A 253 13.93 -16.34 16.14
CA ALA A 253 13.81 -17.75 16.45
C ALA A 253 14.49 -18.63 15.38
N ASP A 254 14.37 -18.26 14.12
CA ASP A 254 15.01 -18.94 12.99
C ASP A 254 16.54 -18.91 13.12
N ASN A 255 17.11 -17.71 13.30
CA ASN A 255 18.55 -17.55 13.57
C ASN A 255 19.02 -18.30 14.82
N ALA A 256 18.18 -18.39 15.85
CA ALA A 256 18.51 -19.18 17.04
C ALA A 256 18.60 -20.68 16.71
N GLY A 257 17.72 -21.18 15.84
CA GLY A 257 17.77 -22.53 15.29
C GLY A 257 19.03 -22.77 14.47
N GLY A 258 19.34 -21.87 13.53
CA GLY A 258 20.55 -21.96 12.71
C GLY A 258 21.82 -21.99 13.55
N ASN A 259 21.92 -21.12 14.56
CA ASN A 259 23.03 -21.12 15.52
C ASN A 259 23.12 -22.41 16.35
N ALA A 260 21.98 -22.99 16.74
CA ALA A 260 21.96 -24.25 17.48
C ALA A 260 22.53 -25.40 16.65
N GLU A 261 22.17 -25.49 15.37
CA GLU A 261 22.68 -26.51 14.45
C GLU A 261 24.17 -26.30 14.15
N MET A 262 24.56 -25.07 13.77
CA MET A 262 25.95 -24.73 13.43
C MET A 262 26.94 -24.92 14.57
N THR A 263 26.48 -24.84 15.83
CA THR A 263 27.32 -25.05 17.02
C THR A 263 27.21 -26.46 17.62
N GLY A 264 26.44 -27.35 17.01
CA GLY A 264 26.28 -28.75 17.45
C GLY A 264 25.63 -28.86 18.83
N GLN A 265 24.63 -28.01 19.12
CA GLN A 265 23.89 -28.07 20.39
C GLN A 265 23.14 -29.41 20.54
N PRO A 266 22.79 -29.81 21.78
CA PRO A 266 21.98 -31.00 22.00
C PRO A 266 20.64 -30.95 21.22
N PRO A 267 20.09 -32.08 20.75
CA PRO A 267 18.91 -32.11 19.89
C PRO A 267 17.69 -31.37 20.44
N PHE A 268 17.48 -31.40 21.77
CA PHE A 268 16.35 -30.70 22.40
C PHE A 268 16.40 -29.18 22.21
N VAL A 269 17.57 -28.59 21.92
CA VAL A 269 17.71 -27.16 21.63
C VAL A 269 17.12 -26.88 20.24
N ARG A 270 17.48 -27.67 19.22
CA ARG A 270 16.92 -27.55 17.87
C ARG A 270 15.42 -27.85 17.85
N GLU A 271 14.97 -28.87 18.57
CA GLU A 271 13.53 -29.18 18.70
C GLU A 271 12.74 -28.00 19.29
N ARG A 272 13.32 -27.28 20.26
CA ARG A 272 12.70 -26.08 20.84
C ARG A 272 12.71 -24.93 19.85
N THR A 273 13.83 -24.67 19.18
CA THR A 273 13.90 -23.56 18.20
C THR A 273 13.01 -23.83 17.00
N ASP A 274 12.89 -25.07 16.50
CA ASP A 274 11.97 -25.46 15.41
C ASP A 274 10.50 -25.14 15.80
N MET A 275 10.13 -25.33 17.07
CA MET A 275 8.81 -24.95 17.58
C MET A 275 8.62 -23.42 17.66
N LEU A 276 9.67 -22.66 17.98
CA LEU A 276 9.61 -21.19 18.01
C LEU A 276 9.62 -20.58 16.61
N ASP A 277 10.37 -21.19 15.68
CA ASP A 277 10.46 -20.83 14.27
C ASP A 277 9.09 -21.05 13.58
N SER A 278 8.48 -22.22 13.73
CA SER A 278 7.12 -22.44 13.20
C SER A 278 6.07 -21.46 13.76
N LEU A 279 6.23 -21.03 15.03
CA LEU A 279 5.40 -19.97 15.61
C LEU A 279 5.67 -18.65 14.90
N GLY A 280 6.96 -18.34 14.68
CA GLY A 280 7.48 -17.26 13.87
C GLY A 280 6.90 -17.19 12.46
N ASN A 281 6.82 -18.31 11.74
CA ASN A 281 6.32 -18.35 10.36
C ASN A 281 4.82 -18.02 10.32
N THR A 282 4.07 -18.43 11.34
CA THR A 282 2.67 -18.06 11.50
C THR A 282 2.52 -16.58 11.86
N THR A 283 3.31 -16.06 12.79
CA THR A 283 3.26 -14.64 13.17
C THR A 283 3.74 -13.72 12.06
N ALA A 284 4.73 -14.13 11.28
CA ALA A 284 5.20 -13.41 10.08
C ALA A 284 4.13 -13.38 8.98
N ALA A 285 3.43 -14.49 8.75
CA ALA A 285 2.31 -14.50 7.82
C ALA A 285 1.18 -13.54 8.27
N THR A 286 0.81 -13.56 9.55
CA THR A 286 -0.21 -12.64 10.09
C THR A 286 0.25 -11.18 10.06
N GLY A 287 1.53 -10.90 10.32
CA GLY A 287 2.16 -9.58 10.19
C GLY A 287 2.12 -9.07 8.74
N LYS A 288 2.48 -9.91 7.77
CA LYS A 288 2.35 -9.63 6.33
C LYS A 288 0.88 -9.37 5.93
N GLY A 289 -0.05 -10.20 6.38
CA GLY A 289 -1.48 -10.02 6.14
C GLY A 289 -2.00 -8.68 6.69
N PHE A 290 -1.54 -8.31 7.88
CA PHE A 290 -1.85 -7.02 8.51
C PHE A 290 -1.23 -5.83 7.73
N ALA A 291 0.03 -5.94 7.31
CA ALA A 291 0.70 -4.94 6.47
C ALA A 291 -0.07 -4.69 5.17
N ILE A 292 -0.42 -5.78 4.46
CA ILE A 292 -1.17 -5.73 3.19
C ILE A 292 -2.58 -5.16 3.42
N GLY A 293 -3.26 -5.56 4.50
CA GLY A 293 -4.57 -5.02 4.92
C GLY A 293 -4.54 -3.51 5.14
N SER A 294 -3.57 -3.04 5.92
CA SER A 294 -3.43 -1.62 6.26
C SER A 294 -3.13 -0.75 5.04
N ALA A 295 -2.39 -1.30 4.07
CA ALA A 295 -2.05 -0.58 2.87
C ALA A 295 -3.20 -0.44 1.90
N ALA A 296 -4.15 -1.37 1.86
CA ALA A 296 -5.35 -1.17 1.05
C ALA A 296 -6.15 0.06 1.54
N LEU A 297 -6.32 0.20 2.86
CA LEU A 297 -6.96 1.38 3.46
C LEU A 297 -6.14 2.65 3.22
N THR A 298 -4.82 2.56 3.41
CA THR A 298 -3.88 3.68 3.22
C THR A 298 -3.83 4.13 1.76
N ALA A 299 -3.80 3.21 0.81
CA ALA A 299 -3.78 3.50 -0.61
C ALA A 299 -5.08 4.18 -1.06
N LEU A 300 -6.24 3.80 -0.50
CA LEU A 300 -7.49 4.51 -0.76
C LEU A 300 -7.45 5.95 -0.23
N ALA A 301 -6.89 6.15 0.97
CA ALA A 301 -6.69 7.48 1.53
C ALA A 301 -5.70 8.32 0.68
N LEU A 302 -4.62 7.72 0.20
CA LEU A 302 -3.65 8.37 -0.69
C LEU A 302 -4.23 8.69 -2.08
N LEU A 303 -5.11 7.84 -2.60
CA LEU A 303 -5.85 8.11 -3.85
C LEU A 303 -6.74 9.35 -3.70
N ALA A 304 -7.42 9.49 -2.56
CA ALA A 304 -8.18 10.70 -2.26
C ALA A 304 -7.27 11.93 -2.07
N ALA A 305 -6.13 11.75 -1.38
CA ALA A 305 -5.13 12.80 -1.24
C ALA A 305 -4.59 13.26 -2.61
N TYR A 306 -4.38 12.34 -3.56
CA TYR A 306 -3.98 12.66 -4.93
C TYR A 306 -5.01 13.58 -5.61
N ALA A 307 -6.30 13.25 -5.54
CA ALA A 307 -7.35 14.08 -6.12
C ALA A 307 -7.39 15.49 -5.50
N ILE A 308 -7.13 15.60 -4.19
CA ILE A 308 -7.02 16.89 -3.49
C ILE A 308 -5.79 17.68 -3.98
N VAL A 309 -4.62 17.05 -4.07
CA VAL A 309 -3.40 17.74 -4.52
C VAL A 309 -3.52 18.17 -5.97
N VAL A 310 -4.18 17.38 -6.82
CA VAL A 310 -4.53 17.78 -8.18
C VAL A 310 -5.39 19.04 -8.19
N ASN A 311 -6.39 19.14 -7.31
CA ASN A 311 -7.20 20.36 -7.18
C ASN A 311 -6.35 21.57 -6.78
N VAL A 312 -5.52 21.41 -5.74
CA VAL A 312 -4.59 22.47 -5.30
C VAL A 312 -3.64 22.90 -6.43
N ALA A 313 -3.12 21.94 -7.21
CA ALA A 313 -2.25 22.22 -8.34
C ALA A 313 -2.96 23.00 -9.45
N LEU A 314 -4.22 22.66 -9.75
CA LEU A 314 -5.04 23.39 -10.72
C LEU A 314 -5.30 24.84 -10.28
N VAL A 315 -5.70 25.04 -9.03
CA VAL A 315 -5.89 26.38 -8.46
C VAL A 315 -4.60 27.21 -8.60
N LYS A 316 -3.45 26.62 -8.25
CA LYS A 316 -2.14 27.29 -8.34
C LYS A 316 -1.71 27.61 -9.77
N LYS A 317 -1.90 26.69 -10.72
CA LYS A 317 -1.49 26.85 -12.14
C LYS A 317 -2.05 28.14 -12.77
N HIS A 318 -3.21 28.60 -12.30
CA HIS A 318 -3.93 29.72 -12.89
C HIS A 318 -4.13 30.91 -11.95
N THR A 319 -3.51 30.89 -10.75
CA THR A 319 -3.48 32.05 -9.86
C THR A 319 -2.61 33.14 -10.50
N VAL A 320 -3.23 34.20 -11.01
CA VAL A 320 -2.51 35.37 -11.54
C VAL A 320 -2.06 36.22 -10.36
N ASN A 321 -0.80 36.68 -10.36
CA ASN A 321 -0.37 37.74 -9.45
C ASN A 321 -1.23 38.98 -9.70
N GLN A 322 -2.04 39.37 -8.71
CA GLN A 322 -3.01 40.47 -8.78
C GLN A 322 -2.40 41.84 -9.12
N TRP A 323 -1.07 41.97 -9.14
CA TRP A 323 -0.37 43.23 -9.31
C TRP A 323 -0.17 43.65 -10.77
N ASP A 324 -0.31 42.74 -11.74
CA ASP A 324 0.03 43.00 -13.15
C ASP A 324 -1.18 43.03 -14.10
N THR A 325 -2.41 42.80 -13.65
CA THR A 325 -3.60 42.81 -14.51
C THR A 325 -4.79 43.50 -13.85
N PRO A 326 -5.27 44.65 -14.37
CA PRO A 326 -6.48 45.29 -13.87
C PRO A 326 -7.69 44.38 -14.16
N LEU A 327 -8.34 43.88 -13.11
CA LEU A 327 -9.63 43.20 -13.21
C LEU A 327 -10.68 44.25 -13.59
N ALA A 328 -11.20 44.18 -14.82
CA ALA A 328 -12.28 45.05 -15.25
C ALA A 328 -13.65 44.55 -14.73
N GLN A 329 -14.56 45.50 -14.61
CA GLN A 329 -15.89 45.36 -14.00
C GLN A 329 -16.69 44.21 -14.62
N VAL A 330 -16.95 43.17 -13.82
CA VAL A 330 -18.04 42.24 -14.10
C VAL A 330 -19.24 42.72 -13.30
N GLY A 331 -20.14 43.43 -13.98
CA GLY A 331 -21.47 43.81 -13.47
C GLY A 331 -21.61 45.27 -13.03
N GLY A 332 -22.24 46.12 -13.86
CA GLY A 332 -22.84 47.40 -13.44
C GLY A 332 -21.91 48.49 -12.89
N ALA A 333 -22.38 49.73 -12.86
CA ALA A 333 -21.58 50.91 -12.52
C ALA A 333 -21.13 51.02 -11.04
N ASP A 334 -21.60 50.12 -10.17
CA ASP A 334 -21.43 50.22 -8.70
C ASP A 334 -20.59 49.07 -8.09
N TYR A 335 -19.77 48.39 -8.88
CA TYR A 335 -19.01 47.21 -8.43
C TYR A 335 -17.53 47.52 -8.15
N ASP A 336 -17.15 47.53 -6.87
CA ASP A 336 -15.76 47.69 -6.41
C ASP A 336 -15.03 46.35 -6.40
N VAL A 337 -14.10 46.20 -7.34
CA VAL A 337 -13.29 44.99 -7.57
C VAL A 337 -11.95 44.98 -6.82
N SER A 338 -11.67 46.00 -5.99
CA SER A 338 -10.39 46.10 -5.27
C SER A 338 -10.18 45.01 -4.18
N GLY A 339 -11.21 44.23 -3.85
CA GLY A 339 -11.17 43.13 -2.87
C GLY A 339 -11.23 41.69 -3.42
N VAL A 340 -11.25 41.47 -4.74
CA VAL A 340 -11.66 40.18 -5.32
C VAL A 340 -10.45 39.30 -5.65
N SER A 341 -9.88 38.64 -4.64
CA SER A 341 -8.94 37.50 -4.86
C SER A 341 -9.64 36.17 -5.10
N THR A 342 -10.95 36.12 -4.90
CA THR A 342 -11.82 34.98 -5.11
C THR A 342 -13.20 35.57 -5.22
N PHE A 343 -14.14 34.93 -5.90
CA PHE A 343 -15.53 35.35 -6.01
C PHE A 343 -16.24 35.64 -4.66
N LYS A 344 -15.58 35.48 -3.51
CA LYS A 344 -16.12 35.56 -2.14
C LYS A 344 -16.93 36.81 -1.80
N ALA A 345 -16.53 38.01 -2.26
CA ALA A 345 -17.19 39.27 -1.89
C ALA A 345 -18.37 39.65 -2.82
N SER A 346 -18.64 38.79 -3.81
CA SER A 346 -19.10 39.21 -5.13
C SER A 346 -19.89 38.09 -5.84
N ARG A 347 -20.41 37.11 -5.10
CA ARG A 347 -21.14 35.98 -5.70
C ARG A 347 -22.57 36.40 -6.03
N PRO A 348 -23.12 35.94 -7.17
CA PRO A 348 -24.54 36.08 -7.45
C PRO A 348 -25.38 35.40 -6.35
N ASP A 349 -26.60 35.89 -6.14
CA ASP A 349 -27.57 35.22 -5.28
C ASP A 349 -28.01 33.88 -5.91
N ASP A 350 -28.52 32.95 -5.09
CA ASP A 350 -29.00 31.66 -5.58
C ASP A 350 -30.09 31.83 -6.65
N GLY A 351 -29.90 31.21 -7.82
CA GLY A 351 -30.79 31.35 -8.97
C GLY A 351 -30.59 32.62 -9.80
N GLU A 352 -29.67 33.51 -9.42
CA GLU A 352 -29.33 34.70 -10.22
C GLU A 352 -28.65 34.28 -11.53
N THR A 353 -29.04 34.94 -12.62
CA THR A 353 -28.49 34.69 -13.96
C THR A 353 -27.57 35.82 -14.37
N VAL A 354 -26.33 35.48 -14.69
CA VAL A 354 -25.29 36.42 -15.09
C VAL A 354 -24.76 36.08 -16.48
N THR A 355 -24.23 37.09 -17.17
CA THR A 355 -23.47 36.87 -18.41
C THR A 355 -22.00 36.70 -18.04
N LEU A 356 -21.42 35.57 -18.44
CA LEU A 356 -20.04 35.20 -18.23
C LEU A 356 -19.28 35.39 -19.53
N HIS A 357 -18.33 36.32 -19.55
CA HIS A 357 -17.39 36.51 -20.66
C HIS A 357 -16.20 35.58 -20.47
N LEU A 358 -16.10 34.51 -21.26
CA LEU A 358 -15.17 33.40 -21.03
C LEU A 358 -14.13 33.28 -22.14
N ARG A 359 -12.86 33.14 -21.78
CA ARG A 359 -11.80 32.68 -22.67
C ARG A 359 -11.62 31.18 -22.51
N ASN A 360 -11.68 30.44 -23.62
CA ASN A 360 -11.35 29.02 -23.60
C ASN A 360 -9.84 28.85 -23.48
N MET A 361 -9.38 28.28 -22.36
CA MET A 361 -7.96 27.99 -22.13
C MET A 361 -7.54 26.62 -22.68
N GLY A 362 -8.50 25.83 -23.16
CA GLY A 362 -8.31 24.48 -23.69
C GLY A 362 -8.70 23.40 -22.68
N GLN A 363 -9.06 22.22 -23.17
CA GLN A 363 -9.40 21.03 -22.38
C GLN A 363 -10.39 21.25 -21.20
N GLY A 364 -11.41 22.11 -21.40
CA GLY A 364 -12.45 22.39 -20.40
C GLY A 364 -12.05 23.42 -19.34
N GLU A 365 -10.88 24.06 -19.45
CA GLU A 365 -10.46 25.18 -18.62
C GLU A 365 -10.98 26.50 -19.24
N PHE A 366 -11.65 27.33 -18.44
CA PHE A 366 -12.17 28.64 -18.87
C PHE A 366 -11.69 29.74 -17.92
N ARG A 367 -11.42 30.93 -18.46
CA ARG A 367 -11.09 32.11 -17.65
C ARG A 367 -12.06 33.24 -17.95
N LEU A 368 -12.42 34.03 -16.93
CA LEU A 368 -13.15 35.26 -17.17
C LEU A 368 -12.29 36.31 -17.88
N VAL A 369 -12.92 37.02 -18.81
CA VAL A 369 -12.35 38.13 -19.54
C VAL A 369 -13.09 39.40 -19.15
N ALA A 370 -12.35 40.49 -18.97
CA ALA A 370 -12.94 41.79 -18.69
C ALA A 370 -12.21 42.89 -19.49
N GLU A 371 -12.95 43.95 -19.85
CA GLU A 371 -12.44 45.04 -20.69
C GLU A 371 -11.77 46.14 -19.86
N SER A 372 -10.45 46.29 -20.00
CA SER A 372 -9.72 47.40 -19.35
C SER A 372 -9.02 48.25 -20.41
N GLY A 373 -9.38 49.54 -20.49
CA GLY A 373 -8.72 50.51 -21.38
C GLY A 373 -8.80 50.17 -22.88
N GLY A 374 -9.88 49.52 -23.34
CA GLY A 374 -10.06 49.11 -24.74
C GLY A 374 -9.33 47.82 -25.14
N THR A 375 -8.77 47.09 -24.16
CA THR A 375 -8.15 45.77 -24.38
C THR A 375 -8.87 44.73 -23.52
N MET A 376 -9.35 43.66 -24.15
CA MET A 376 -9.92 42.50 -23.45
C MET A 376 -8.79 41.73 -22.76
N SER A 377 -8.75 41.78 -21.43
CA SER A 377 -7.73 41.10 -20.63
C SER A 377 -8.36 39.95 -19.85
N ALA A 378 -7.74 38.78 -19.93
CA ALA A 378 -8.14 37.62 -19.16
C ALA A 378 -7.52 37.71 -17.75
N GLY A 379 -8.23 38.39 -16.85
CA GLY A 379 -7.94 38.45 -15.41
C GLY A 379 -9.10 37.85 -14.62
N GLY A 380 -8.82 36.92 -13.70
CA GLY A 380 -9.85 36.35 -12.81
C GLY A 380 -9.67 34.85 -12.52
N ALA A 381 -10.58 34.33 -11.69
CA ALA A 381 -10.59 32.94 -11.23
C ALA A 381 -10.80 31.95 -12.40
N LEU A 382 -10.11 30.81 -12.36
CA LEU A 382 -10.30 29.71 -13.31
C LEU A 382 -11.67 29.07 -13.07
N MET A 383 -12.36 28.73 -14.17
CA MET A 383 -13.58 27.94 -14.15
C MET A 383 -13.36 26.60 -14.85
N LEU A 384 -13.86 25.54 -14.24
CA LEU A 384 -13.78 24.18 -14.77
C LEU A 384 -15.12 23.82 -15.41
N GLY A 385 -15.09 23.45 -16.69
CA GLY A 385 -16.21 22.85 -17.40
C GLY A 385 -16.15 21.32 -17.35
N SER A 386 -17.28 20.65 -17.09
CA SER A 386 -17.35 19.18 -17.14
C SER A 386 -16.91 18.66 -18.52
N ARG A 387 -15.82 17.87 -18.59
CA ARG A 387 -15.24 17.42 -19.88
C ARG A 387 -16.16 16.52 -20.68
N GLY A 388 -17.08 15.80 -20.02
CA GLY A 388 -18.07 14.94 -20.68
C GLY A 388 -19.06 15.67 -21.60
N VAL A 389 -19.12 17.01 -21.54
CA VAL A 389 -19.99 17.84 -22.38
C VAL A 389 -19.21 18.76 -23.33
N VAL A 390 -17.87 18.81 -23.22
CA VAL A 390 -16.98 19.73 -23.94
C VAL A 390 -16.39 19.07 -25.21
N THR A 391 -16.68 17.79 -25.48
CA THR A 391 -16.35 17.13 -26.75
C THR A 391 -17.09 17.82 -27.90
N GLY A 392 -16.35 18.64 -28.67
CA GLY A 392 -16.88 19.50 -29.75
C GLY A 392 -16.85 21.01 -29.44
N PHE A 393 -16.66 21.42 -28.17
CA PHE A 393 -16.56 22.85 -27.82
C PHE A 393 -15.34 23.54 -28.42
N GLY A 394 -14.25 22.79 -28.63
CA GLY A 394 -13.03 23.29 -29.29
C GLY A 394 -13.24 23.63 -30.77
N ASP A 395 -14.21 23.00 -31.44
CA ASP A 395 -14.59 23.31 -32.83
C ASP A 395 -15.39 24.62 -32.93
N ILE A 396 -15.92 25.08 -31.79
CA ILE A 396 -16.84 26.22 -31.68
C ILE A 396 -16.12 27.45 -31.12
N CYS A 397 -15.32 27.24 -30.08
CA CYS A 397 -14.48 28.24 -29.43
C CYS A 397 -13.08 27.65 -29.32
N PRO A 398 -12.19 27.87 -30.32
CA PRO A 398 -10.82 27.39 -30.28
C PRO A 398 -10.07 27.88 -29.03
N GLN A 399 -9.02 27.17 -28.64
CA GLN A 399 -8.17 27.60 -27.53
C GLN A 399 -7.66 29.04 -27.76
N GLY A 400 -7.81 29.88 -26.75
CA GLY A 400 -7.46 31.30 -26.78
C GLY A 400 -8.56 32.23 -27.29
N SER A 401 -9.68 31.71 -27.78
CA SER A 401 -10.83 32.52 -28.21
C SER A 401 -11.81 32.78 -27.06
N ASP A 402 -12.60 33.84 -27.21
CA ASP A 402 -13.55 34.32 -26.22
C ASP A 402 -14.99 33.96 -26.65
N ILE A 403 -15.84 33.64 -25.68
CA ILE A 403 -17.26 33.32 -25.86
C ILE A 403 -18.08 33.81 -24.67
N ASP A 404 -19.27 34.33 -24.98
CA ASP A 404 -20.23 34.72 -23.96
C ASP A 404 -21.14 33.54 -23.61
N ALA A 405 -21.26 33.27 -22.32
CA ALA A 405 -22.16 32.25 -21.79
C ALA A 405 -23.13 32.89 -20.80
N THR A 406 -24.41 32.54 -20.89
CA THR A 406 -25.40 32.88 -19.87
C THR A 406 -25.37 31.79 -18.80
N GLY A 407 -25.06 32.14 -17.56
CA GLY A 407 -24.94 31.21 -16.43
C GLY A 407 -25.89 31.54 -15.30
N THR A 408 -26.68 30.56 -14.86
CA THR A 408 -27.48 30.65 -13.63
C THR A 408 -26.69 30.07 -12.46
N TRP A 409 -26.52 30.84 -11.39
CA TRP A 409 -25.78 30.43 -10.20
C TRP A 409 -26.58 29.47 -9.32
N ASP A 410 -25.95 28.38 -8.93
CA ASP A 410 -26.43 27.43 -7.93
C ASP A 410 -25.53 27.56 -6.68
N ALA A 411 -26.06 28.20 -5.64
CA ALA A 411 -25.31 28.46 -4.42
C ALA A 411 -25.04 27.19 -3.61
N ARG A 412 -25.86 26.14 -3.77
CA ARG A 412 -25.68 24.86 -3.06
C ARG A 412 -24.52 24.07 -3.64
N ASN A 413 -24.44 24.03 -4.97
CA ASN A 413 -23.39 23.31 -5.68
C ASN A 413 -22.17 24.20 -5.98
N GLY A 414 -22.24 25.51 -5.74
CA GLY A 414 -21.14 26.42 -6.04
C GLY A 414 -20.76 26.41 -7.51
N SER A 415 -21.76 26.31 -8.40
CA SER A 415 -21.56 26.12 -9.83
C SER A 415 -22.52 26.98 -10.65
N TYR A 416 -22.17 27.23 -11.90
CA TYR A 416 -23.04 27.86 -12.89
C TYR A 416 -23.60 26.79 -13.82
N SER A 417 -24.92 26.77 -13.98
CA SER A 417 -25.56 26.14 -15.13
C SER A 417 -25.45 27.10 -16.31
N ALA A 418 -24.42 26.92 -17.13
CA ALA A 418 -24.08 27.81 -18.23
C ALA A 418 -24.61 27.30 -19.56
N SER A 419 -24.97 28.23 -20.43
CA SER A 419 -25.27 27.96 -21.84
C SER A 419 -24.59 28.98 -22.74
N ALA A 420 -23.93 28.49 -23.78
CA ALA A 420 -23.34 29.32 -24.81
C ALA A 420 -23.92 28.92 -26.17
N SER A 421 -24.20 29.90 -27.02
CA SER A 421 -24.70 29.65 -28.37
C SER A 421 -23.69 30.09 -29.40
N ALA A 422 -23.38 29.22 -30.35
CA ALA A 422 -22.47 29.50 -31.43
C ALA A 422 -22.82 28.64 -32.64
N ASN A 423 -22.66 29.19 -33.84
CA ASN A 423 -23.04 28.55 -35.11
C ASN A 423 -24.50 28.05 -35.18
N GLY A 424 -25.41 28.65 -34.41
CA GLY A 424 -26.84 28.29 -34.39
C GLY A 424 -27.21 27.12 -33.47
N GLU A 425 -26.23 26.53 -32.76
CA GLU A 425 -26.47 25.51 -31.74
C GLU A 425 -26.24 26.08 -30.33
N THR A 426 -27.00 25.60 -29.35
CA THR A 426 -26.87 25.97 -27.93
C THR A 426 -26.27 24.83 -27.14
N TYR A 427 -25.12 25.09 -26.53
CA TYR A 427 -24.39 24.15 -25.70
C TYR A 427 -24.63 24.48 -24.25
N LYS A 428 -25.03 23.48 -23.46
CA LYS A 428 -25.25 23.61 -22.02
C LYS A 428 -24.14 22.88 -21.29
N PHE A 429 -23.51 23.53 -20.33
CA PHE A 429 -22.42 22.96 -19.57
C PHE A 429 -22.38 23.56 -18.15
N THR A 430 -21.86 22.81 -17.20
CA THR A 430 -21.66 23.29 -15.84
C THR A 430 -20.28 23.90 -15.72
N LEU A 431 -20.20 25.13 -15.21
CA LEU A 431 -18.95 25.81 -14.89
C LEU A 431 -18.77 25.93 -13.38
N VAL A 432 -17.60 25.55 -12.88
CA VAL A 432 -17.31 25.59 -11.45
C VAL A 432 -16.09 26.47 -11.21
N PRO A 433 -16.16 27.52 -10.39
CA PRO A 433 -14.99 28.26 -9.93
C PRO A 433 -14.02 27.32 -9.20
N THR A 434 -12.71 27.38 -9.52
CA THR A 434 -11.73 26.47 -8.93
C THR A 434 -11.61 26.56 -7.41
N ASP A 435 -11.89 27.73 -6.81
CA ASP A 435 -11.90 27.92 -5.36
C ASP A 435 -13.06 27.19 -4.66
N LEU A 436 -14.08 26.78 -5.41
CA LEU A 436 -15.25 26.02 -4.95
C LEU A 436 -15.31 24.60 -5.53
N ALA A 437 -14.30 24.20 -6.31
CA ALA A 437 -14.27 22.89 -6.93
C ALA A 437 -14.20 21.79 -5.86
N THR A 438 -15.27 21.02 -5.74
CA THR A 438 -15.33 19.83 -4.88
C THR A 438 -14.67 18.64 -5.60
N LEU A 439 -14.42 17.54 -4.87
CA LEU A 439 -13.96 16.31 -5.51
C LEU A 439 -14.92 15.79 -6.60
N GLN A 440 -16.23 16.02 -6.46
CA GLN A 440 -17.20 15.63 -7.48
C GLN A 440 -17.05 16.46 -8.75
N HIS A 441 -16.84 17.78 -8.62
CA HIS A 441 -16.54 18.65 -9.76
C HIS A 441 -15.22 18.24 -10.42
N MET A 442 -14.22 17.86 -9.63
CA MET A 442 -12.95 17.35 -10.15
C MET A 442 -13.09 16.02 -10.89
N ALA A 443 -13.92 15.11 -10.36
CA ALA A 443 -14.22 13.85 -11.01
C ALA A 443 -14.95 14.05 -12.34
N ALA A 444 -15.88 15.00 -12.40
CA ALA A 444 -16.56 15.37 -13.65
C ALA A 444 -15.60 16.08 -14.63
N PHE A 445 -14.74 16.99 -14.15
CA PHE A 445 -13.75 17.68 -14.96
C PHE A 445 -12.75 16.71 -15.59
N TYR A 446 -12.22 15.74 -14.84
CA TYR A 446 -11.28 14.76 -15.38
C TYR A 446 -11.95 13.53 -16.01
N ASP A 447 -13.27 13.47 -16.03
CA ASP A 447 -14.07 12.32 -16.46
C ASP A 447 -13.55 11.02 -15.82
N ILE A 448 -13.55 10.98 -14.49
CA ILE A 448 -13.15 9.81 -13.69
C ILE A 448 -14.29 8.78 -13.72
N SER A 449 -14.51 8.21 -14.90
CA SER A 449 -15.48 7.16 -15.18
C SER A 449 -14.77 5.94 -15.74
N ILE A 450 -15.27 4.74 -15.42
CA ILE A 450 -14.76 3.49 -16.01
C ILE A 450 -15.00 3.47 -17.54
N MET A 451 -15.94 4.28 -18.02
CA MET A 451 -16.21 4.45 -19.45
C MET A 451 -15.17 5.33 -20.16
N ASN A 452 -14.35 6.09 -19.43
CA ASN A 452 -13.28 6.89 -20.00
C ASN A 452 -12.11 5.98 -20.42
N PRO A 453 -11.73 5.93 -21.71
CA PRO A 453 -10.62 5.09 -22.16
C PRO A 453 -9.28 5.39 -21.48
N ARG A 454 -9.05 6.65 -21.06
CA ARG A 454 -7.83 7.04 -20.33
C ARG A 454 -7.80 6.40 -18.93
N VAL A 455 -8.93 6.42 -18.23
CA VAL A 455 -9.08 5.78 -16.90
C VAL A 455 -8.96 4.26 -17.04
N LEU A 456 -9.65 3.66 -18.01
CA LEU A 456 -9.60 2.22 -18.25
C LEU A 456 -8.19 1.74 -18.65
N GLY A 457 -7.50 2.50 -19.51
CA GLY A 457 -6.10 2.25 -19.87
C GLY A 457 -5.18 2.32 -18.66
N GLY A 458 -5.35 3.34 -17.82
CA GLY A 458 -4.66 3.43 -16.53
C GLY A 458 -4.91 2.21 -15.64
N LEU A 459 -6.16 1.79 -15.53
CA LEU A 459 -6.56 0.62 -14.73
C LEU A 459 -5.86 -0.65 -15.18
N PHE A 460 -5.87 -0.96 -16.48
CA PHE A 460 -5.15 -2.13 -16.99
C PHE A 460 -3.64 -2.03 -16.81
N LEU A 461 -3.05 -0.84 -16.94
CA LEU A 461 -1.63 -0.63 -16.64
C LEU A 461 -1.33 -0.89 -15.15
N GLY A 462 -2.24 -0.51 -14.24
CA GLY A 462 -2.09 -0.77 -12.81
C GLY A 462 -2.13 -2.26 -12.48
N VAL A 463 -3.07 -2.98 -13.08
CA VAL A 463 -3.16 -4.45 -12.97
C VAL A 463 -1.88 -5.10 -13.51
N MET A 464 -1.47 -4.71 -14.73
CA MET A 464 -0.27 -5.24 -15.37
C MET A 464 0.98 -4.96 -14.53
N LEU A 465 1.10 -3.76 -13.96
CA LEU A 465 2.25 -3.36 -13.14
C LEU A 465 2.45 -4.31 -11.96
N ALA A 466 1.38 -4.72 -11.27
CA ALA A 466 1.47 -5.68 -10.18
C ALA A 466 2.08 -7.03 -10.63
N PHE A 467 1.57 -7.60 -11.73
CA PHE A 467 2.08 -8.88 -12.24
C PHE A 467 3.49 -8.79 -12.82
N VAL A 468 3.81 -7.71 -13.54
CA VAL A 468 5.16 -7.47 -14.08
C VAL A 468 6.15 -7.33 -12.95
N PHE A 469 5.80 -6.59 -11.90
CA PHE A 469 6.65 -6.43 -10.72
C PHE A 469 6.96 -7.79 -10.08
N CYS A 470 5.93 -8.61 -9.81
CA CYS A 470 6.13 -9.95 -9.27
C CYS A 470 6.97 -10.85 -10.18
N ALA A 471 6.73 -10.80 -11.50
CA ALA A 471 7.51 -11.58 -12.45
C ALA A 471 8.99 -11.19 -12.41
N MET A 472 9.31 -9.91 -12.27
CA MET A 472 10.68 -9.43 -12.18
C MET A 472 11.36 -9.88 -10.89
N THR A 473 10.71 -9.74 -9.74
CA THR A 473 11.25 -10.14 -8.45
C THR A 473 11.46 -11.65 -8.36
N MET A 474 10.48 -12.46 -8.77
CA MET A 474 10.61 -13.92 -8.78
C MET A 474 11.73 -14.38 -9.72
N ASN A 475 11.82 -13.81 -10.93
CA ASN A 475 12.90 -14.16 -11.86
C ASN A 475 14.29 -13.74 -11.33
N ALA A 476 14.38 -12.63 -10.60
CA ALA A 476 15.62 -12.20 -9.96
C ALA A 476 16.06 -13.20 -8.87
N VAL A 477 15.15 -13.59 -7.98
CA VAL A 477 15.43 -14.61 -6.96
C VAL A 477 15.83 -15.93 -7.60
N GLY A 478 15.11 -16.39 -8.63
CA GLY A 478 15.45 -17.63 -9.34
C GLY A 478 16.85 -17.62 -9.96
N ARG A 479 17.29 -16.48 -10.54
CA ARG A 479 18.67 -16.33 -11.05
C ARG A 479 19.71 -16.37 -9.93
N ALA A 480 19.45 -15.69 -8.80
CA ALA A 480 20.36 -15.66 -7.67
C ALA A 480 20.47 -17.03 -6.99
N ALA A 481 19.34 -17.70 -6.74
CA ALA A 481 19.26 -19.05 -6.19
C ALA A 481 19.98 -20.07 -7.08
N TYR A 482 19.84 -19.98 -8.42
CA TYR A 482 20.55 -20.86 -9.34
C TYR A 482 22.08 -20.70 -9.25
N ARG A 483 22.57 -19.47 -9.11
CA ARG A 483 24.02 -19.21 -8.90
C ARG A 483 24.48 -19.75 -7.55
N MET A 484 23.71 -19.50 -6.49
CA MET A 484 24.00 -19.98 -5.13
C MET A 484 24.08 -21.51 -5.09
N MET A 485 23.11 -22.19 -5.70
CA MET A 485 23.05 -23.65 -5.75
C MET A 485 24.23 -24.24 -6.52
N ASN A 486 24.61 -23.65 -7.66
CA ASN A 486 25.80 -24.10 -8.41
C ASN A 486 27.10 -23.87 -7.63
N GLU A 487 27.19 -22.78 -6.87
CA GLU A 487 28.33 -22.52 -6.00
C GLU A 487 28.42 -23.54 -4.86
N CYS A 488 27.29 -23.84 -4.20
CA CYS A 488 27.23 -24.91 -3.21
C CYS A 488 27.70 -26.24 -3.80
N ARG A 489 27.16 -26.64 -4.96
CA ARG A 489 27.58 -27.87 -5.66
C ARG A 489 29.07 -27.88 -5.99
N ARG A 490 29.64 -26.74 -6.40
CA ARG A 490 31.07 -26.58 -6.68
C ARG A 490 31.89 -26.81 -5.41
N GLN A 491 31.55 -26.17 -4.31
CA GLN A 491 32.26 -26.31 -3.04
C GLN A 491 32.15 -27.74 -2.48
N PHE A 492 30.95 -28.33 -2.47
CA PHE A 492 30.75 -29.73 -2.08
C PHE A 492 31.58 -30.69 -2.95
N GLY A 493 31.70 -30.44 -4.25
CA GLY A 493 32.57 -31.20 -5.15
C GLY A 493 34.06 -31.09 -4.76
N LEU A 494 34.54 -29.88 -4.49
CA LEU A 494 35.93 -29.65 -4.07
C LEU A 494 36.25 -30.30 -2.72
N MET A 495 35.35 -30.17 -1.75
CA MET A 495 35.50 -30.78 -0.43
C MET A 495 35.54 -32.31 -0.55
N ARG A 496 34.65 -32.90 -1.34
CA ARG A 496 34.62 -34.34 -1.63
C ARG A 496 35.95 -34.84 -2.20
N ASP A 497 36.48 -34.15 -3.20
CA ASP A 497 37.75 -34.52 -3.85
C ASP A 497 38.92 -34.38 -2.89
N LYS A 498 38.91 -33.35 -2.02
CA LYS A 498 39.93 -33.17 -0.98
C LYS A 498 39.88 -34.27 0.07
N PHE A 499 38.71 -34.63 0.58
CA PHE A 499 38.58 -35.69 1.59
C PHE A 499 39.00 -37.06 1.04
N ARG A 500 38.68 -37.35 -0.23
CA ARG A 500 39.20 -38.53 -0.91
C ARG A 500 40.73 -38.51 -1.01
N ALA A 501 41.32 -37.36 -1.35
CA ALA A 501 42.78 -37.21 -1.41
C ALA A 501 43.46 -37.34 -0.03
N ASP A 502 42.78 -36.95 1.04
CA ASP A 502 43.24 -37.09 2.43
C ASP A 502 43.09 -38.52 2.99
N GLY A 503 42.59 -39.46 2.18
CA GLY A 503 42.53 -40.88 2.52
C GLY A 503 41.21 -41.34 3.15
N MET A 504 40.14 -40.52 3.08
CA MET A 504 38.80 -40.95 3.48
C MET A 504 38.27 -42.03 2.53
N SER A 505 37.61 -43.05 3.08
CA SER A 505 37.06 -44.17 2.28
C SER A 505 35.97 -43.69 1.33
N ASP A 506 35.77 -44.36 0.18
CA ASP A 506 34.72 -43.96 -0.76
C ASP A 506 33.30 -44.04 -0.15
N GLU A 507 33.08 -44.93 0.81
CA GLU A 507 31.83 -45.01 1.58
C GLU A 507 31.64 -43.77 2.46
N ASP A 508 32.68 -43.34 3.17
CA ASP A 508 32.60 -42.16 4.04
C ASP A 508 32.56 -40.85 3.24
N VAL A 509 33.22 -40.80 2.09
CA VAL A 509 33.14 -39.67 1.15
C VAL A 509 31.73 -39.56 0.54
N SER A 510 31.00 -40.66 0.38
CA SER A 510 29.64 -40.65 -0.15
C SER A 510 28.59 -40.12 0.83
N ASP A 511 28.91 -40.07 2.12
CA ASP A 511 28.04 -39.61 3.20
C ASP A 511 28.56 -38.30 3.80
N PRO A 512 28.01 -37.14 3.40
CA PRO A 512 28.43 -35.84 3.92
C PRO A 512 28.33 -35.71 5.44
N MET A 513 27.49 -36.52 6.10
CA MET A 513 27.37 -36.52 7.57
C MET A 513 28.66 -36.93 8.28
N LYS A 514 29.54 -37.68 7.61
CA LYS A 514 30.84 -38.12 8.15
C LYS A 514 32.00 -37.18 7.83
N TRP A 515 31.76 -36.17 7.01
CA TRP A 515 32.82 -35.24 6.61
C TRP A 515 33.24 -34.33 7.78
N PRO A 516 34.52 -33.95 7.87
CA PRO A 516 34.94 -32.81 8.67
C PRO A 516 34.14 -31.57 8.27
N THR A 517 33.77 -30.75 9.25
CA THR A 517 33.02 -29.51 9.01
C THR A 517 33.82 -28.47 8.24
N ARG A 518 35.15 -28.51 8.35
CA ARG A 518 36.06 -27.57 7.70
C ARG A 518 37.22 -28.30 7.02
N THR A 519 37.68 -27.76 5.90
CA THR A 519 38.88 -28.23 5.19
C THR A 519 39.59 -27.05 4.52
N SER A 520 40.91 -27.13 4.36
CA SER A 520 41.67 -26.09 3.65
C SER A 520 42.15 -26.60 2.30
N ILE A 521 41.85 -25.84 1.24
CA ILE A 521 42.24 -26.13 -0.14
C ILE A 521 42.92 -24.88 -0.69
N ASN A 522 44.21 -24.99 -1.05
CA ASN A 522 45.02 -23.89 -1.62
C ASN A 522 45.02 -22.61 -0.77
N GLY A 523 44.99 -22.72 0.56
CA GLY A 523 44.99 -21.58 1.48
C GLY A 523 43.62 -20.92 1.70
N VAL A 524 42.56 -21.44 1.08
CA VAL A 524 41.17 -21.06 1.34
C VAL A 524 40.53 -22.10 2.26
N GLU A 525 39.77 -21.66 3.24
CA GLU A 525 39.01 -22.52 4.15
C GLU A 525 37.61 -22.77 3.57
N TYR A 526 37.22 -24.04 3.48
CA TYR A 526 35.92 -24.50 3.01
C TYR A 526 35.12 -25.12 4.17
N PRO A 527 33.80 -24.92 4.24
CA PRO A 527 32.98 -24.13 3.32
C PRO A 527 33.30 -22.63 3.33
N ASP A 528 33.39 -22.05 2.13
CA ASP A 528 33.65 -20.62 1.92
C ASP A 528 32.30 -19.89 1.92
N TYR A 529 31.93 -19.41 3.11
CA TYR A 529 30.71 -18.64 3.33
C TYR A 529 30.74 -17.28 2.65
N GLN A 530 31.92 -16.67 2.52
CA GLN A 530 32.05 -15.31 1.99
C GLN A 530 31.62 -15.27 0.53
N GLU A 531 31.98 -16.28 -0.25
CA GLU A 531 31.59 -16.36 -1.67
C GLU A 531 30.05 -16.39 -1.81
N CYS A 532 29.36 -17.22 -1.02
CA CYS A 532 27.90 -17.28 -1.00
C CYS A 532 27.25 -15.93 -0.62
N VAL A 533 27.72 -15.28 0.45
CA VAL A 533 27.25 -13.94 0.85
C VAL A 533 27.48 -12.91 -0.26
N SER A 534 28.60 -12.99 -0.97
CA SER A 534 28.89 -12.07 -2.08
C SER A 534 27.94 -12.25 -3.26
N ILE A 535 27.56 -13.50 -3.58
CA ILE A 535 26.62 -13.83 -4.66
C ILE A 535 25.23 -13.25 -4.35
N SER A 536 24.71 -13.47 -3.15
CA SER A 536 23.40 -12.93 -2.76
C SER A 536 23.41 -11.40 -2.70
N THR A 537 24.46 -10.81 -2.13
CA THR A 537 24.61 -9.34 -2.02
C THR A 537 24.66 -8.65 -3.38
N ALA A 538 25.56 -9.10 -4.27
CA ALA A 538 25.70 -8.50 -5.60
C ALA A 538 24.46 -8.75 -6.47
N GLY A 539 23.83 -9.92 -6.32
CA GLY A 539 22.56 -10.25 -6.96
C GLY A 539 21.45 -9.29 -6.53
N ALA A 540 21.20 -9.18 -5.23
CA ALA A 540 20.14 -8.33 -4.67
C ALA A 540 20.31 -6.86 -5.08
N GLN A 541 21.52 -6.30 -4.93
CA GLN A 541 21.78 -4.90 -5.26
C GLN A 541 21.55 -4.56 -6.73
N ARG A 542 21.90 -5.47 -7.64
CA ARG A 542 21.72 -5.27 -9.08
C ARG A 542 20.26 -5.42 -9.49
N GLU A 543 19.59 -6.44 -8.96
CA GLU A 543 18.26 -6.83 -9.41
C GLU A 543 17.15 -5.94 -8.80
N MET A 544 17.37 -5.31 -7.65
CA MET A 544 16.38 -4.41 -7.02
C MET A 544 16.17 -3.08 -7.78
N VAL A 545 17.13 -2.66 -8.60
CA VAL A 545 17.11 -1.33 -9.26
C VAL A 545 15.95 -1.21 -10.23
N VAL A 546 15.73 -2.22 -11.08
CA VAL A 546 14.75 -2.12 -12.17
C VAL A 546 13.31 -2.10 -11.63
N PRO A 547 12.90 -2.99 -10.70
CA PRO A 547 11.56 -2.92 -10.10
C PRO A 547 11.31 -1.60 -9.37
N ALA A 548 12.31 -1.06 -8.66
CA ALA A 548 12.20 0.22 -7.97
C ALA A 548 12.00 1.40 -8.95
N LEU A 549 12.81 1.46 -10.02
CA LEU A 549 12.65 2.47 -11.07
C LEU A 549 11.30 2.36 -11.78
N LEU A 550 10.83 1.14 -12.04
CA LEU A 550 9.53 0.90 -12.66
C LEU A 550 8.40 1.48 -11.80
N ALA A 551 8.43 1.27 -10.49
CA ALA A 551 7.43 1.79 -9.56
C ALA A 551 7.39 3.34 -9.52
N ILE A 552 8.54 3.99 -9.66
CA ILE A 552 8.64 5.47 -9.63
C ILE A 552 8.28 6.08 -10.99
N ILE A 553 8.79 5.52 -12.08
CA ILE A 553 8.64 6.09 -13.42
C ILE A 553 7.22 5.92 -13.96
N THR A 554 6.58 4.77 -13.69
CA THR A 554 5.25 4.43 -14.24
C THR A 554 4.17 5.50 -13.93
N PRO A 555 3.92 5.90 -12.67
CA PRO A 555 2.90 6.92 -12.39
C PRO A 555 3.19 8.28 -13.04
N ILE A 556 4.47 8.65 -13.18
CA ILE A 556 4.88 9.89 -13.85
C ILE A 556 4.57 9.82 -15.35
N LEU A 557 4.97 8.74 -16.02
CA LEU A 557 4.71 8.54 -17.45
C LEU A 557 3.21 8.45 -17.74
N VAL A 558 2.47 7.67 -16.93
CA VAL A 558 1.02 7.56 -17.04
C VAL A 558 0.36 8.91 -16.82
N GLY A 559 0.83 9.70 -15.85
CA GLY A 559 0.32 11.05 -15.63
C GLY A 559 0.59 11.99 -16.79
N LEU A 560 1.79 11.99 -17.37
CA LEU A 560 2.10 12.85 -18.51
C LEU A 560 1.36 12.43 -19.79
N VAL A 561 1.14 11.14 -20.02
CA VAL A 561 0.53 10.62 -21.25
C VAL A 561 -0.99 10.50 -21.14
N LEU A 562 -1.52 9.91 -20.07
CA LEU A 562 -2.95 9.65 -19.86
C LEU A 562 -3.62 10.66 -18.92
N GLY A 563 -2.86 11.57 -18.31
CA GLY A 563 -3.38 12.63 -17.46
C GLY A 563 -3.85 12.13 -16.10
N VAL A 564 -4.54 13.00 -15.36
CA VAL A 564 -5.08 12.68 -14.03
C VAL A 564 -6.02 11.48 -14.05
N GLY A 565 -6.89 11.37 -15.06
CA GLY A 565 -7.79 10.22 -15.20
C GLY A 565 -7.03 8.90 -15.34
N GLY A 566 -5.95 8.88 -16.13
CA GLY A 566 -5.10 7.70 -16.26
C GLY A 566 -4.37 7.32 -14.97
N VAL A 567 -3.90 8.29 -14.20
CA VAL A 567 -3.28 8.04 -12.88
C VAL A 567 -4.30 7.48 -11.90
N MET A 568 -5.52 8.03 -11.86
CA MET A 568 -6.61 7.48 -11.04
C MET A 568 -6.90 6.02 -11.40
N GLY A 569 -6.95 5.70 -12.70
CA GLY A 569 -7.05 4.33 -13.19
C GLY A 569 -5.91 3.45 -12.68
N LEU A 570 -4.66 3.90 -12.85
CA LEU A 570 -3.45 3.20 -12.39
C LEU A 570 -3.50 2.84 -10.91
N LEU A 571 -3.88 3.81 -10.06
CA LEU A 571 -4.00 3.60 -8.62
C LEU A 571 -5.09 2.58 -8.26
N VAL A 572 -6.27 2.65 -8.91
CA VAL A 572 -7.36 1.69 -8.68
C VAL A 572 -6.99 0.28 -9.14
N GLY A 573 -6.41 0.15 -10.33
CA GLY A 573 -5.98 -1.14 -10.87
C GLY A 573 -4.86 -1.77 -10.05
N GLY A 574 -3.86 -0.96 -9.66
CA GLY A 574 -2.76 -1.39 -8.80
C GLY A 574 -3.24 -1.84 -7.43
N LEU A 575 -4.15 -1.08 -6.79
CA LEU A 575 -4.74 -1.43 -5.51
C LEU A 575 -5.52 -2.75 -5.58
N THR A 576 -6.48 -2.84 -6.49
CA THR A 576 -7.41 -3.99 -6.55
C THR A 576 -6.71 -5.30 -6.88
N SER A 577 -5.83 -5.30 -7.90
CA SER A 577 -5.07 -6.49 -8.27
C SER A 577 -3.91 -6.76 -7.32
N GLY A 578 -3.15 -5.72 -6.97
CA GLY A 578 -1.97 -5.87 -6.13
C GLY A 578 -2.31 -6.42 -4.75
N PHE A 579 -3.39 -5.94 -4.13
CA PHE A 579 -3.84 -6.44 -2.83
C PHE A 579 -4.17 -7.94 -2.85
N ALA A 580 -4.95 -8.39 -3.84
CA ALA A 580 -5.33 -9.78 -3.96
C ALA A 580 -4.12 -10.69 -4.22
N VAL A 581 -3.20 -10.28 -5.10
CA VAL A 581 -1.99 -11.04 -5.42
C VAL A 581 -1.02 -11.07 -4.23
N ALA A 582 -0.89 -9.97 -3.48
CA ALA A 582 -0.03 -9.91 -2.29
C ALA A 582 -0.46 -10.92 -1.21
N ILE A 583 -1.76 -10.95 -0.88
CA ILE A 583 -2.31 -11.92 0.08
C ILE A 583 -2.13 -13.35 -0.42
N TYR A 584 -2.46 -13.59 -1.69
CA TYR A 584 -2.30 -14.89 -2.31
C TYR A 584 -0.87 -15.41 -2.15
N MET A 585 0.13 -14.60 -2.49
CA MET A 585 1.53 -14.99 -2.44
C MET A 585 2.02 -15.20 -1.01
N ALA A 586 1.71 -14.26 -0.10
CA ALA A 586 2.10 -14.37 1.30
C ALA A 586 1.54 -15.64 1.96
N ASN A 587 0.25 -15.92 1.74
CA ASN A 587 -0.41 -17.06 2.36
C ASN A 587 -0.02 -18.39 1.71
N ALA A 588 0.16 -18.44 0.39
CA ALA A 588 0.66 -19.63 -0.29
C ALA A 588 2.05 -20.03 0.23
N GLY A 589 2.97 -19.06 0.28
CA GLY A 589 4.32 -19.25 0.80
C GLY A 589 4.34 -19.72 2.24
N GLY A 590 3.62 -19.03 3.14
CA GLY A 590 3.54 -19.44 4.55
C GLY A 590 2.88 -20.81 4.76
N ALA A 591 1.92 -21.19 3.92
CA ALA A 591 1.27 -22.49 4.01
C ALA A 591 2.19 -23.64 3.52
N TRP A 592 3.03 -23.42 2.50
CA TRP A 592 4.03 -24.42 2.10
C TRP A 592 5.08 -24.65 3.18
N ASP A 593 5.59 -23.57 3.77
CA ASP A 593 6.59 -23.63 4.83
C ASP A 593 6.06 -24.37 6.07
N ASN A 594 4.87 -24.00 6.55
CA ASN A 594 4.27 -24.69 7.69
C ASN A 594 3.87 -26.14 7.35
N ALA A 595 3.55 -26.47 6.09
CA ALA A 595 3.36 -27.85 5.67
C ALA A 595 4.68 -28.66 5.72
N LYS A 596 5.83 -28.04 5.39
CA LYS A 596 7.16 -28.63 5.60
C LYS A 596 7.40 -28.89 7.08
N LYS A 597 7.26 -27.88 7.94
CA LYS A 597 7.47 -28.00 9.40
C LYS A 597 6.56 -29.07 10.03
N TYR A 598 5.32 -29.19 9.57
CA TYR A 598 4.39 -30.24 10.03
C TYR A 598 4.91 -31.66 9.77
N ILE A 599 5.53 -31.88 8.61
CA ILE A 599 6.15 -33.16 8.25
C ILE A 599 7.43 -33.38 9.03
N GLU A 600 8.23 -32.34 9.24
CA GLU A 600 9.45 -32.40 10.04
C GLU A 600 9.20 -32.77 11.51
N ALA A 601 8.04 -32.42 12.04
CA ALA A 601 7.55 -32.84 13.35
C ALA A 601 7.15 -34.35 13.42
N GLY A 602 7.33 -35.10 12.34
CA GLY A 602 7.14 -36.55 12.30
C GLY A 602 5.87 -37.03 11.59
N HIS A 603 5.05 -36.13 11.06
CA HIS A 603 3.87 -36.51 10.27
C HIS A 603 4.28 -36.94 8.85
N HIS A 604 3.48 -37.80 8.22
CA HIS A 604 3.65 -38.26 6.83
C HIS A 604 5.06 -38.77 6.45
N GLY A 605 5.82 -39.30 7.41
CA GLY A 605 7.10 -39.97 7.17
C GLY A 605 8.33 -39.25 7.73
N GLY A 606 8.21 -38.00 8.18
CA GLY A 606 9.31 -37.30 8.84
C GLY A 606 10.44 -36.84 7.92
N LYS A 607 11.48 -36.25 8.53
CA LYS A 607 12.70 -35.75 7.84
C LYS A 607 13.35 -36.84 6.98
N GLY A 608 13.71 -36.48 5.74
CA GLY A 608 14.40 -37.36 4.79
C GLY A 608 13.50 -38.26 3.93
N SER A 609 12.21 -38.35 4.26
CA SER A 609 11.22 -39.07 3.44
C SER A 609 10.99 -38.40 2.09
N ASP A 610 10.39 -39.13 1.13
CA ASP A 610 10.03 -38.54 -0.16
C ASP A 610 8.95 -37.47 -0.02
N GLY A 611 8.06 -37.62 0.97
CA GLY A 611 7.09 -36.58 1.33
C GLY A 611 7.76 -35.30 1.85
N HIS A 612 8.80 -35.43 2.68
CA HIS A 612 9.60 -34.29 3.14
C HIS A 612 10.33 -33.60 1.99
N LYS A 613 10.93 -34.35 1.05
CA LYS A 613 11.54 -33.74 -0.15
C LYS A 613 10.52 -33.00 -1.00
N ALA A 614 9.29 -33.52 -1.10
CA ALA A 614 8.19 -32.86 -1.80
C ALA A 614 7.77 -31.56 -1.11
N SER A 615 7.66 -31.54 0.23
CA SER A 615 7.35 -30.31 0.97
C SER A 615 8.46 -29.26 0.86
N VAL A 616 9.74 -29.66 0.94
CA VAL A 616 10.88 -28.73 0.72
C VAL A 616 10.82 -28.10 -0.67
N THR A 617 10.34 -28.84 -1.68
CA THR A 617 10.15 -28.27 -3.02
C THR A 617 9.03 -27.25 -3.06
N GLY A 618 7.93 -27.48 -2.32
CA GLY A 618 6.86 -26.49 -2.18
C GLY A 618 7.33 -25.23 -1.47
N ASP A 619 8.06 -25.40 -0.37
CA ASP A 619 8.63 -24.31 0.43
C ASP A 619 9.57 -23.41 -0.39
N THR A 620 10.53 -24.02 -1.10
CA THR A 620 11.46 -23.28 -1.98
C THR A 620 10.79 -22.58 -3.18
N VAL A 621 9.60 -23.01 -3.59
CA VAL A 621 8.75 -22.27 -4.54
C VAL A 621 8.02 -21.11 -3.84
N GLY A 622 7.67 -21.30 -2.57
CA GLY A 622 7.02 -20.34 -1.69
C GLY A 622 7.91 -19.19 -1.22
N ASP A 623 9.22 -19.39 -1.01
CA ASP A 623 10.14 -18.35 -0.53
C ASP A 623 10.08 -17.04 -1.35
N PRO A 624 10.23 -17.05 -2.69
CA PRO A 624 10.10 -15.82 -3.48
C PRO A 624 8.67 -15.23 -3.47
N PHE A 625 7.66 -16.03 -3.11
CA PHE A 625 6.29 -15.55 -2.94
C PHE A 625 6.13 -14.81 -1.60
N LYS A 626 6.48 -15.45 -0.48
CA LYS A 626 6.25 -14.90 0.87
C LYS A 626 7.28 -13.86 1.32
N ASP A 627 8.50 -13.88 0.81
CA ASP A 627 9.61 -13.06 1.36
C ASP A 627 10.16 -12.03 0.38
N THR A 628 9.78 -12.12 -0.90
CA THR A 628 10.16 -11.12 -1.90
C THR A 628 8.94 -10.47 -2.55
N SER A 629 8.16 -11.22 -3.33
CA SER A 629 7.18 -10.63 -4.25
C SER A 629 5.90 -10.18 -3.54
N GLY A 630 5.36 -11.01 -2.63
CA GLY A 630 4.14 -10.73 -1.88
C GLY A 630 4.25 -9.47 -1.02
N PRO A 631 5.22 -9.39 -0.08
CA PRO A 631 5.42 -8.18 0.73
C PRO A 631 5.80 -6.96 -0.11
N SER A 632 6.59 -7.11 -1.18
CA SER A 632 6.97 -5.95 -2.00
C SER A 632 5.82 -5.35 -2.80
N LEU A 633 4.77 -6.13 -3.12
CA LEU A 633 3.56 -5.59 -3.73
C LEU A 633 2.85 -4.58 -2.84
N ASN A 634 2.89 -4.79 -1.52
CA ASN A 634 2.35 -3.85 -0.55
C ASN A 634 2.99 -2.47 -0.72
N ILE A 635 4.32 -2.44 -0.76
CA ILE A 635 5.12 -1.24 -0.98
C ILE A 635 4.81 -0.64 -2.34
N LEU A 636 4.74 -1.45 -3.40
CA LEU A 636 4.44 -0.98 -4.75
C LEU A 636 3.14 -0.17 -4.79
N ILE A 637 2.06 -0.67 -4.19
CA ILE A 637 0.74 -0.02 -4.18
C ILE A 637 0.81 1.37 -3.51
N LYS A 638 1.50 1.46 -2.38
CA LYS A 638 1.64 2.73 -1.64
C LYS A 638 2.59 3.68 -2.35
N LEU A 639 3.71 3.17 -2.86
CA LEU A 639 4.72 3.96 -3.57
C LEU A 639 4.17 4.62 -4.84
N ILE A 640 3.40 3.88 -5.66
CA ILE A 640 2.78 4.50 -6.85
C ILE A 640 1.79 5.60 -6.46
N ALA A 641 1.10 5.46 -5.33
CA ALA A 641 0.18 6.46 -4.82
C ALA A 641 0.92 7.70 -4.31
N VAL A 642 1.96 7.52 -3.49
CA VAL A 642 2.80 8.62 -2.98
C VAL A 642 3.48 9.37 -4.12
N VAL A 643 4.07 8.66 -5.09
CA VAL A 643 4.70 9.29 -6.27
C VAL A 643 3.65 10.06 -7.08
N SER A 644 2.44 9.51 -7.26
CA SER A 644 1.35 10.22 -7.93
C SER A 644 0.99 11.52 -7.22
N VAL A 645 0.88 11.51 -5.89
CA VAL A 645 0.62 12.70 -5.06
C VAL A 645 1.72 13.74 -5.24
N VAL A 646 2.99 13.34 -5.14
CA VAL A 646 4.14 14.26 -5.26
C VAL A 646 4.21 14.90 -6.65
N PHE A 647 3.98 14.12 -7.71
CA PHE A 647 4.08 14.60 -9.10
C PHE A 647 2.76 15.13 -9.68
N ALA A 648 1.69 15.19 -8.89
CA ALA A 648 0.39 15.70 -9.33
C ALA A 648 0.48 17.09 -9.98
N GLY A 649 1.27 18.01 -9.39
CA GLY A 649 1.47 19.34 -9.95
C GLY A 649 2.13 19.35 -11.32
N LEU A 650 3.12 18.46 -11.53
CA LEU A 650 3.79 18.27 -12.81
C LEU A 650 2.82 17.72 -13.86
N VAL A 651 2.00 16.74 -13.48
CA VAL A 651 0.97 16.16 -14.37
C VAL A 651 -0.07 17.19 -14.78
N VAL A 652 -0.57 17.99 -13.84
CA VAL A 652 -1.56 19.05 -14.11
C VAL A 652 -1.00 20.14 -15.04
N HIS A 653 0.29 20.48 -14.89
CA HIS A 653 0.91 21.53 -15.69
C HIS A 653 1.32 21.05 -17.09
N PHE A 654 2.03 19.93 -17.21
CA PHE A 654 2.63 19.48 -18.47
C PHE A 654 1.84 18.39 -19.20
N GLY A 655 1.00 17.63 -18.49
CA GLY A 655 0.20 16.54 -19.08
C GLY A 655 -0.65 16.98 -20.27
N PRO A 656 -1.41 18.08 -20.20
CA PRO A 656 -2.17 18.62 -21.34
C PRO A 656 -1.32 18.84 -22.60
N THR A 657 -0.11 19.39 -22.44
CA THR A 657 0.80 19.70 -23.56
C THR A 657 1.33 18.41 -24.20
N VAL A 658 1.72 17.44 -23.38
CA VAL A 658 2.18 16.13 -23.86
C VAL A 658 1.05 15.38 -24.58
N GLN A 659 -0.16 15.42 -24.03
CA GLN A 659 -1.34 14.81 -24.64
C GLN A 659 -1.65 15.42 -26.01
N ALA A 660 -1.64 16.75 -26.11
CA ALA A 660 -1.84 17.44 -27.38
C ALA A 660 -0.77 17.04 -28.42
N ALA A 661 0.51 16.97 -28.01
CA ALA A 661 1.60 16.55 -28.88
C ALA A 661 1.46 15.10 -29.40
N LEU A 662 0.84 14.22 -28.60
CA LEU A 662 0.58 12.82 -28.96
C LEU A 662 -0.75 12.61 -29.70
N GLY A 663 -1.54 13.66 -29.95
CA GLY A 663 -2.89 13.54 -30.52
C GLY A 663 -3.89 12.87 -29.58
N LEU A 664 -3.60 12.86 -28.28
CA LEU A 664 -4.44 12.33 -27.21
C LEU A 664 -5.23 13.44 -26.48
N GLY A 665 -5.04 14.71 -26.87
CA GLY A 665 -5.49 15.94 -26.18
C GLY A 665 -6.99 16.10 -26.02
#